data_AF-A0AAJ4NEY2-F1
#
_entry.id   AF-A0AAJ4NEY2-F1
#
_cell.length_a   1.000
_cell.length_b   1.000
_cell.length_c   1.000
_cell.angle_alpha   90.00
_cell.angle_beta   90.00
_cell.angle_gamma   90.00
#
_symmetry.space_group_name_H-M   'P 1'
#
loop_
_entity.id
_entity.type
_entity.pdbx_description
1 polymer ?
#
loop_
_entity_poly.entity_id
_entity_poly.type
_entity_poly.pdbx_seq_one_letter_code
_entity_poly.pdbx_strand_id
1 'polypeptide(L)'
;MANVLSGAGSLAKTGTGTGTLTGTGSSVGAVSVSNGELSLAQTGALTAASYTTASNAVTTIGGDAQLAVAGTFTQAADATLNTTIGTTNLPIITADTAALDGTLNVTGFSGTVATTASSLLASEVTLIQTTNGITGDFSSVNLGGGSSAVDYVTLAGGKSTDNLQYNVGFGLTWLAGPTAGNGVFTLANTSDTFNVDIALGDQTGPFTSGWSGNKLTKAGDGTLILSAANTYTGETAVNGGTLRTGIANAFAQSSAVTLAAGTTLDLNGFNQTAKQLSGAGNVTLGSGALTADIAAAANLSGLISGTGSVTKTGTGDWTLSGNNSYTGGTTISAGKVIASNGNALGTGAIDNAAALELAFDTDETLANVLSGAGSLAKTGTGTGTLTGTGSSVGAVSVSNGELSLAQTGALTAASYTTASNAVTTIGGDAQLAVAGTFTQAADATLNTTIGTTNLPIITADTAALDGTLNVTGFSGTVATTASSLLASEVTLIQTTNGITGDFSSVNLGGGSSAVDYVTLAGGKSTDNLQYNVGFGLTWLAGPTAGNGVFTLANTSDTFNVDIALGDQTGPFTSGWSGNKLTKAGDGTLILSAANTYTGETAVNGGVLIQGAIGSLSGASTYSIAQAAQIALGGYATSMAALSNAGTVDFGGAGGTILNVTGNYIGDGGTLVLNTVLGDDSSKTDRLQVGGDTSGSTTVKVINHGGVGAQTTEGIKIIAVDGQSNGTFSLAGDYTTKDGQQAVVAGAYAYTLHEGGVSTPSDGDWYLRSELKDSKGPIINPGIPLYQGAVQAMQALNKLPTLQQRVGNRYWNSAANPVIEQGADAIATPLVSSEEAGTATDSQAIWGRIEAAHNRLEPDTSGSRMKQDIDTFIMQAGVDGQFYEGESGKLIGGITSQYGKAYSGISSAESDGKVDTQGWGLGATLTWYGDNGFYVDGQAQANWYDNDFDSTTANRSPANGRKGFGYALSVETGQRVDLNEHWSLTPQAQLMWSSVDFDSFNDVWGTAVALRDGDSLTGRIALSADYRNAWWDTDGQIVRTSIYGIANLYQELMGDMSVKVAGVNFGTDNDRTWGGIGAGGTYAWADDRYAIYGEGSLNTSLNHFADSYTVKGTVGFRAKW
;
A
#
# COMPACT_ATOMS: atom_id res chain seq x y z
N MET A 1 39.75 -92.00 77.36
CA MET A 1 40.24 -93.30 76.89
C MET A 1 41.04 -93.07 75.62
N ALA A 2 42.34 -93.36 75.66
CA ALA A 2 43.24 -93.22 74.51
C ALA A 2 43.31 -94.47 73.63
N ASN A 3 42.81 -95.61 74.11
CA ASN A 3 42.76 -96.85 73.36
C ASN A 3 41.67 -96.79 72.28
N VAL A 4 41.90 -97.52 71.19
CA VAL A 4 40.88 -97.79 70.16
C VAL A 4 39.83 -98.73 70.74
N LEU A 5 38.55 -98.36 70.63
CA LEU A 5 37.44 -99.24 70.94
C LEU A 5 37.02 -99.99 69.67
N SER A 6 36.89 -101.31 69.72
CA SER A 6 36.47 -102.10 68.56
C SER A 6 35.52 -103.23 68.97
N GLY A 7 34.36 -103.33 68.32
CA GLY A 7 33.42 -104.45 68.46
C GLY A 7 31.96 -104.01 68.44
N ALA A 8 31.03 -104.97 68.38
CA ALA A 8 29.59 -104.69 68.29
C ALA A 8 28.91 -104.33 69.63
N GLY A 9 29.67 -104.26 70.73
CA GLY A 9 29.14 -103.97 72.06
C GLY A 9 28.70 -102.50 72.23
N SER A 10 27.80 -102.24 73.16
CA SER A 10 27.33 -100.88 73.45
C SER A 10 28.33 -100.09 74.29
N LEU A 11 28.40 -98.77 74.04
CA LEU A 11 29.14 -97.81 74.85
C LEU A 11 28.15 -96.91 75.59
N ALA A 12 28.09 -97.02 76.91
CA ALA A 12 27.18 -96.23 77.73
C ALA A 12 27.94 -95.25 78.63
N LYS A 13 27.57 -93.97 78.58
CA LYS A 13 28.04 -92.91 79.47
C LYS A 13 26.92 -92.56 80.47
N THR A 14 27.14 -92.90 81.74
CA THR A 14 26.11 -92.85 82.80
C THR A 14 26.46 -91.98 84.01
N GLY A 15 27.74 -91.61 84.19
CA GLY A 15 28.19 -90.74 85.30
C GLY A 15 28.02 -89.25 84.99
N THR A 16 28.10 -88.38 86.01
CA THR A 16 27.88 -86.92 85.86
C THR A 16 29.08 -86.15 85.28
N GLY A 17 30.30 -86.68 85.36
CA GLY A 17 31.51 -86.02 84.84
C GLY A 17 31.68 -86.13 83.31
N THR A 18 32.78 -85.59 82.78
CA THR A 18 33.12 -85.71 81.35
C THR A 18 33.91 -86.99 81.06
N GLY A 19 33.47 -87.78 80.07
CA GLY A 19 34.24 -88.88 79.52
C GLY A 19 34.81 -88.48 78.16
N THR A 20 36.13 -88.55 77.96
CA THR A 20 36.76 -88.16 76.69
C THR A 20 37.30 -89.38 75.93
N LEU A 21 36.98 -89.51 74.65
CA LEU A 21 37.55 -90.50 73.73
C LEU A 21 38.60 -89.83 72.83
N THR A 22 39.79 -90.42 72.73
CA THR A 22 40.88 -89.90 71.88
C THR A 22 41.45 -90.95 70.92
N GLY A 23 41.00 -92.21 70.99
CA GLY A 23 41.49 -93.29 70.12
C GLY A 23 40.92 -93.23 68.71
N THR A 24 41.79 -93.03 67.70
CA THR A 24 41.45 -93.01 66.27
C THR A 24 40.97 -94.37 65.75
N GLY A 25 39.93 -94.37 64.92
CA GLY A 25 39.39 -95.57 64.28
C GLY A 25 38.50 -96.42 65.19
N SER A 26 37.96 -95.84 66.26
CA SER A 26 37.07 -96.55 67.17
C SER A 26 35.73 -96.91 66.49
N SER A 27 35.25 -98.13 66.70
CA SER A 27 33.98 -98.65 66.19
C SER A 27 33.26 -99.45 67.26
N VAL A 28 32.02 -99.06 67.56
CA VAL A 28 31.17 -99.63 68.61
C VAL A 28 29.77 -99.93 68.09
N GLY A 29 28.98 -100.68 68.85
CA GLY A 29 27.54 -100.87 68.63
C GLY A 29 26.74 -99.60 68.96
N ALA A 30 25.73 -99.70 69.83
CA ALA A 30 24.94 -98.55 70.26
C ALA A 30 25.71 -97.66 71.25
N VAL A 31 25.66 -96.34 71.07
CA VAL A 31 26.19 -95.36 72.03
C VAL A 31 25.03 -94.66 72.74
N SER A 32 25.05 -94.63 74.07
CA SER A 32 24.07 -93.89 74.87
C SER A 32 24.75 -92.95 75.87
N VAL A 33 24.44 -91.67 75.78
CA VAL A 33 24.85 -90.65 76.75
C VAL A 33 23.64 -90.30 77.60
N SER A 34 23.57 -90.91 78.78
CA SER A 34 22.40 -90.80 79.68
C SER A 34 22.56 -89.74 80.76
N ASN A 35 23.81 -89.36 81.09
CA ASN A 35 24.12 -88.33 82.08
C ASN A 35 25.55 -87.79 81.86
N GLY A 36 25.81 -86.55 82.29
CA GLY A 36 27.09 -85.85 82.10
C GLY A 36 27.47 -85.66 80.63
N GLU A 37 28.77 -85.53 80.35
CA GLU A 37 29.28 -85.27 79.00
C GLU A 37 30.05 -86.46 78.42
N LEU A 38 29.82 -86.80 77.15
CA LEU A 38 30.72 -87.61 76.33
C LEU A 38 31.40 -86.73 75.28
N SER A 39 32.71 -86.59 75.37
CA SER A 39 33.55 -85.78 74.49
C SER A 39 34.34 -86.66 73.53
N LEU A 40 34.15 -86.45 72.23
CA LEU A 40 34.88 -87.08 71.14
C LEU A 40 36.01 -86.14 70.70
N ALA A 41 37.24 -86.55 70.96
CA ALA A 41 38.46 -85.78 70.68
C ALA A 41 39.49 -86.59 69.87
N GLN A 42 39.08 -87.72 69.29
CA GLN A 42 39.90 -88.50 68.36
C GLN A 42 40.03 -87.79 67.01
N THR A 43 41.16 -87.96 66.32
CA THR A 43 41.25 -87.61 64.90
C THR A 43 40.50 -88.67 64.08
N GLY A 44 39.55 -88.25 63.24
CA GLY A 44 38.73 -89.13 62.40
C GLY A 44 37.42 -89.60 63.06
N ALA A 45 36.73 -90.55 62.40
CA ALA A 45 35.40 -90.97 62.81
C ALA A 45 35.38 -91.98 63.98
N LEU A 46 34.49 -91.75 64.95
CA LEU A 46 33.90 -92.82 65.76
C LEU A 46 32.76 -93.44 64.94
N THR A 47 32.78 -94.74 64.69
CA THR A 47 31.66 -95.44 64.06
C THR A 47 30.75 -96.08 65.11
N ALA A 48 29.44 -95.83 65.02
CA ALA A 48 28.43 -96.39 65.91
C ALA A 48 27.24 -96.98 65.13
N ALA A 49 26.59 -98.02 65.65
CA ALA A 49 25.35 -98.54 65.07
C ALA A 49 24.17 -97.58 65.28
N SER A 50 24.09 -96.96 66.46
CA SER A 50 23.15 -95.88 66.81
C SER A 50 23.79 -94.98 67.86
N TYR A 51 23.34 -93.72 67.95
CA TYR A 51 23.88 -92.77 68.92
C TYR A 51 22.75 -91.92 69.52
N THR A 52 22.60 -91.95 70.84
CA THR A 52 21.55 -91.21 71.55
C THR A 52 22.13 -90.35 72.67
N THR A 53 21.81 -89.06 72.67
CA THR A 53 22.03 -88.16 73.80
C THR A 53 20.69 -87.91 74.49
N ALA A 54 20.58 -88.33 75.75
CA ALA A 54 19.37 -88.15 76.54
C ALA A 54 19.20 -86.70 77.02
N SER A 55 18.00 -86.37 77.50
CA SER A 55 17.70 -85.06 78.08
C SER A 55 18.68 -84.68 79.19
N ASN A 56 19.13 -83.42 79.21
CA ASN A 56 20.14 -82.86 80.12
C ASN A 56 21.56 -83.47 80.01
N ALA A 57 21.80 -84.39 79.06
CA ALA A 57 23.13 -84.93 78.77
C ALA A 57 23.81 -84.13 77.64
N VAL A 58 25.15 -84.22 77.59
CA VAL A 58 25.96 -83.46 76.64
C VAL A 58 26.79 -84.40 75.77
N THR A 59 26.74 -84.21 74.46
CA THR A 59 27.71 -84.77 73.52
C THR A 59 28.58 -83.63 73.00
N THR A 60 29.90 -83.79 73.08
CA THR A 60 30.86 -82.83 72.53
C THR A 60 31.67 -83.49 71.43
N ILE A 61 31.76 -82.88 70.25
CA ILE A 61 32.58 -83.34 69.12
C ILE A 61 33.65 -82.29 68.81
N GLY A 62 34.92 -82.64 68.98
CA GLY A 62 36.06 -81.76 68.69
C GLY A 62 36.29 -81.55 67.19
N GLY A 63 37.06 -80.51 66.82
CA GLY A 63 37.22 -80.08 65.42
C GLY A 63 37.88 -81.11 64.48
N ASP A 64 38.66 -82.03 65.02
CA ASP A 64 39.28 -83.12 64.26
C ASP A 64 38.48 -84.44 64.33
N ALA A 65 37.40 -84.48 65.11
CA ALA A 65 36.58 -85.66 65.34
C ALA A 65 35.35 -85.68 64.41
N GLN A 66 34.98 -86.86 63.95
CA GLN A 66 33.70 -87.12 63.27
C GLN A 66 32.92 -88.21 64.00
N LEU A 67 31.61 -88.24 63.78
CA LEU A 67 30.73 -89.29 64.24
C LEU A 67 29.99 -89.89 63.03
N ALA A 68 30.25 -91.16 62.72
CA ALA A 68 29.56 -91.90 61.67
C ALA A 68 28.60 -92.90 62.30
N VAL A 69 27.30 -92.68 62.14
CA VAL A 69 26.23 -93.50 62.70
C VAL A 69 25.58 -94.31 61.58
N ALA A 70 25.64 -95.64 61.65
CA ALA A 70 25.03 -96.48 60.62
C ALA A 70 23.49 -96.45 60.62
N GLY A 71 22.89 -96.16 61.78
CA GLY A 71 21.45 -96.00 61.98
C GLY A 71 21.08 -94.58 62.38
N THR A 72 20.29 -94.42 63.45
CA THR A 72 19.76 -93.12 63.87
C THR A 72 20.70 -92.38 64.84
N PHE A 73 20.94 -91.09 64.55
CA PHE A 73 21.48 -90.12 65.51
C PHE A 73 20.32 -89.39 66.21
N THR A 74 20.27 -89.43 67.53
CA THR A 74 19.17 -88.85 68.32
C THR A 74 19.68 -87.84 69.35
N GLN A 75 19.15 -86.63 69.29
CA GLN A 75 19.22 -85.61 70.34
C GLN A 75 17.82 -85.47 70.95
N ALA A 76 17.69 -85.77 72.25
CA ALA A 76 16.44 -85.61 72.96
C ALA A 76 16.19 -84.14 73.35
N ALA A 77 14.95 -83.81 73.77
CA ALA A 77 14.64 -82.52 74.36
C ALA A 77 15.59 -82.19 75.54
N ASP A 78 16.03 -80.94 75.63
CA ASP A 78 17.01 -80.44 76.61
C ASP A 78 18.40 -81.12 76.57
N ALA A 79 18.69 -81.97 75.57
CA ALA A 79 20.05 -82.44 75.33
C ALA A 79 20.91 -81.31 74.73
N THR A 80 22.23 -81.40 74.89
CA THR A 80 23.16 -80.45 74.28
C THR A 80 24.15 -81.15 73.36
N LEU A 81 24.24 -80.70 72.12
CA LEU A 81 25.30 -81.06 71.18
C LEU A 81 26.29 -79.89 71.07
N ASN A 82 27.48 -80.05 71.63
CA ASN A 82 28.60 -79.14 71.41
C ASN A 82 29.44 -79.65 70.24
N THR A 83 29.78 -78.78 69.30
CA THR A 83 30.65 -79.14 68.19
C THR A 83 31.58 -78.00 67.79
N THR A 84 32.72 -78.34 67.19
CA THR A 84 33.69 -77.37 66.66
C THR A 84 33.85 -77.59 65.16
N ILE A 85 33.70 -76.53 64.35
CA ILE A 85 34.00 -76.60 62.91
C ILE A 85 35.52 -76.60 62.74
N GLY A 86 36.08 -77.73 62.30
CA GLY A 86 37.48 -77.88 61.88
C GLY A 86 37.69 -77.65 60.38
N THR A 87 38.94 -77.76 59.90
CA THR A 87 39.30 -77.41 58.51
C THR A 87 39.24 -78.56 57.50
N THR A 88 39.06 -79.82 57.93
CA THR A 88 39.18 -80.99 57.02
C THR A 88 38.09 -82.05 57.14
N ASN A 89 37.25 -82.01 58.18
CA ASN A 89 36.41 -83.15 58.59
C ASN A 89 34.91 -82.80 58.67
N LEU A 90 34.36 -82.31 57.54
CA LEU A 90 32.94 -82.01 57.38
C LEU A 90 32.28 -83.01 56.40
N PRO A 91 31.02 -83.44 56.60
CA PRO A 91 30.17 -83.14 57.76
C PRO A 91 30.70 -83.77 59.06
N ILE A 92 30.32 -83.18 60.21
CA ILE A 92 30.78 -83.63 61.53
C ILE A 92 30.07 -84.93 61.93
N ILE A 93 28.79 -85.05 61.56
CA ILE A 93 27.96 -86.22 61.80
C ILE A 93 27.43 -86.73 60.46
N THR A 94 27.65 -88.02 60.18
CA THR A 94 26.93 -88.75 59.13
C THR A 94 26.01 -89.77 59.79
N ALA A 95 24.76 -89.88 59.32
CA ALA A 95 23.80 -90.85 59.82
C ALA A 95 22.90 -91.43 58.72
N ASP A 96 22.20 -92.53 58.99
CA ASP A 96 21.10 -92.95 58.13
C ASP A 96 19.92 -91.98 58.29
N THR A 97 19.50 -91.74 59.53
CA THR A 97 18.46 -90.77 59.92
C THR A 97 18.91 -89.96 61.13
N ALA A 98 18.36 -88.75 61.28
CA ALA A 98 18.54 -87.96 62.51
C ALA A 98 17.20 -87.52 63.10
N ALA A 99 17.11 -87.54 64.43
CA ALA A 99 16.02 -86.94 65.20
C ALA A 99 16.61 -85.87 66.10
N LEU A 100 16.27 -84.60 65.84
CA LEU A 100 16.89 -83.44 66.46
C LEU A 100 15.90 -82.69 67.35
N ASP A 101 16.37 -82.34 68.55
CA ASP A 101 15.74 -81.47 69.54
C ASP A 101 16.87 -80.94 70.45
N GLY A 102 16.54 -80.11 71.44
CA GLY A 102 17.51 -79.57 72.39
C GLY A 102 18.40 -78.47 71.80
N THR A 103 19.58 -78.29 72.39
CA THR A 103 20.51 -77.19 72.05
C THR A 103 21.68 -77.67 71.21
N LEU A 104 21.95 -76.99 70.10
CA LEU A 104 23.18 -77.10 69.31
C LEU A 104 24.10 -75.92 69.61
N ASN A 105 25.28 -76.18 70.19
CA ASN A 105 26.35 -75.20 70.34
C ASN A 105 27.46 -75.49 69.33
N VAL A 106 27.81 -74.52 68.50
CA VAL A 106 28.86 -74.62 67.48
C VAL A 106 29.92 -73.56 67.73
N THR A 107 31.18 -73.97 67.76
CA THR A 107 32.34 -73.07 67.82
C THR A 107 33.22 -73.21 66.58
N GLY A 108 34.08 -72.24 66.29
CA GLY A 108 35.02 -72.30 65.15
C GLY A 108 34.49 -71.77 63.81
N PHE A 109 33.23 -71.34 63.72
CA PHE A 109 32.72 -70.64 62.54
C PHE A 109 33.37 -69.24 62.42
N SER A 110 33.97 -68.92 61.26
CA SER A 110 34.68 -67.65 61.03
C SER A 110 34.42 -67.03 59.64
N GLY A 111 33.26 -67.32 59.05
CA GLY A 111 32.91 -66.81 57.72
C GLY A 111 32.82 -65.29 57.65
N THR A 112 33.17 -64.72 56.50
CA THR A 112 32.85 -63.33 56.13
C THR A 112 31.52 -63.31 55.36
N VAL A 113 30.69 -62.29 55.58
CA VAL A 113 29.47 -62.09 54.78
C VAL A 113 29.86 -61.87 53.31
N ALA A 114 29.41 -62.75 52.43
CA ALA A 114 29.69 -62.68 51.01
C ALA A 114 28.91 -61.53 50.33
N THR A 115 29.40 -61.07 49.18
CA THR A 115 28.79 -59.94 48.45
C THR A 115 27.69 -60.35 47.47
N THR A 116 27.41 -61.65 47.30
CA THR A 116 26.31 -62.15 46.47
C THR A 116 25.41 -63.15 47.21
N ALA A 117 24.14 -63.22 46.83
CA ALA A 117 23.17 -64.14 47.44
C ALA A 117 23.53 -65.62 47.24
N SER A 118 23.96 -66.01 46.04
CA SER A 118 24.38 -67.38 45.73
C SER A 118 25.61 -67.81 46.53
N SER A 119 26.57 -66.90 46.75
CA SER A 119 27.79 -67.19 47.52
C SER A 119 27.54 -67.27 49.02
N LEU A 120 26.54 -66.55 49.57
CA LEU A 120 26.08 -66.75 50.94
C LEU A 120 25.54 -68.17 51.12
N LEU A 121 24.62 -68.60 50.27
CA LEU A 121 24.05 -69.95 50.33
C LEU A 121 25.12 -71.05 50.14
N ALA A 122 26.11 -70.81 49.29
CA ALA A 122 27.23 -71.74 49.10
C ALA A 122 28.22 -71.76 50.29
N SER A 123 28.17 -70.78 51.20
CA SER A 123 29.04 -70.69 52.38
C SER A 123 28.52 -71.44 53.61
N GLU A 124 27.32 -72.03 53.52
CA GLU A 124 26.74 -72.87 54.56
C GLU A 124 27.60 -74.13 54.80
N VAL A 125 27.83 -74.44 56.07
CA VAL A 125 28.57 -75.62 56.50
C VAL A 125 27.59 -76.71 56.92
N THR A 126 27.59 -77.84 56.22
CA THR A 126 26.82 -79.03 56.62
C THR A 126 27.46 -79.67 57.86
N LEU A 127 26.76 -79.60 59.00
CA LEU A 127 27.19 -80.25 60.24
C LEU A 127 26.72 -81.70 60.32
N ILE A 128 25.47 -81.94 59.90
CA ILE A 128 24.83 -83.26 59.93
C ILE A 128 24.40 -83.59 58.51
N GLN A 129 24.80 -84.75 58.01
CA GLN A 129 24.30 -85.30 56.75
C GLN A 129 23.65 -86.65 57.00
N THR A 130 22.45 -86.83 56.45
CA THR A 130 21.69 -88.08 56.52
C THR A 130 21.39 -88.64 55.14
N THR A 131 21.14 -89.95 55.06
CA THR A 131 20.74 -90.61 53.80
C THR A 131 19.22 -90.65 53.65
N ASN A 132 18.50 -90.78 54.77
CA ASN A 132 17.05 -91.00 54.83
C ASN A 132 16.29 -89.93 55.65
N GLY A 133 16.90 -88.76 55.88
CA GLY A 133 16.20 -87.58 56.38
C GLY A 133 16.45 -87.20 57.84
N ILE A 134 16.07 -85.97 58.15
CA ILE A 134 16.14 -85.33 59.48
C ILE A 134 14.71 -84.99 59.93
N THR A 135 14.33 -85.52 61.09
CA THR A 135 13.07 -85.21 61.78
C THR A 135 13.33 -84.32 62.99
N GLY A 136 12.38 -83.45 63.33
CA GLY A 136 12.59 -82.40 64.33
C GLY A 136 13.52 -81.26 63.86
N ASP A 137 13.92 -80.41 64.79
CA ASP A 137 14.91 -79.34 64.66
C ASP A 137 15.47 -79.03 66.06
N PHE A 138 16.66 -78.44 66.15
CA PHE A 138 17.16 -77.96 67.44
C PHE A 138 16.27 -76.82 67.95
N SER A 139 15.89 -76.89 69.22
CA SER A 139 15.10 -75.83 69.87
C SER A 139 15.92 -74.57 70.13
N SER A 140 17.25 -74.69 70.16
CA SER A 140 18.18 -73.56 70.20
C SER A 140 19.46 -73.89 69.42
N VAL A 141 19.91 -72.95 68.60
CA VAL A 141 21.21 -73.02 67.92
C VAL A 141 22.05 -71.83 68.36
N ASN A 142 23.22 -72.09 68.92
CA ASN A 142 24.18 -71.11 69.39
C ASN A 142 25.50 -71.27 68.62
N LEU A 143 25.81 -70.32 67.74
CA LEU A 143 26.99 -70.34 66.88
C LEU A 143 28.16 -69.54 67.48
N GLY A 144 28.36 -69.65 68.80
CA GLY A 144 29.54 -69.09 69.48
C GLY A 144 29.55 -67.57 69.64
N GLY A 145 28.38 -66.93 69.64
CA GLY A 145 28.24 -65.47 69.79
C GLY A 145 28.42 -64.65 68.50
N GLY A 146 28.55 -65.30 67.34
CA GLY A 146 28.51 -64.60 66.06
C GLY A 146 27.12 -63.99 65.78
N SER A 147 27.08 -62.81 65.19
CA SER A 147 25.86 -62.16 64.70
C SER A 147 26.07 -61.65 63.28
N SER A 148 25.00 -61.61 62.47
CA SER A 148 25.04 -60.84 61.23
C SER A 148 25.17 -59.34 61.56
N ALA A 149 26.02 -58.62 60.83
CA ALA A 149 26.17 -57.17 60.96
C ALA A 149 25.14 -56.39 60.13
N VAL A 150 24.35 -57.09 59.30
CA VAL A 150 23.39 -56.53 58.36
C VAL A 150 22.04 -57.25 58.46
N ASP A 151 20.96 -56.56 58.11
CA ASP A 151 19.57 -57.05 58.25
C ASP A 151 19.14 -58.06 57.17
N TYR A 152 19.79 -58.04 56.00
CA TYR A 152 19.51 -58.92 54.86
C TYR A 152 20.25 -60.26 54.88
N VAL A 153 21.08 -60.50 55.91
CA VAL A 153 21.76 -61.78 56.14
C VAL A 153 21.39 -62.34 57.50
N THR A 154 21.01 -63.62 57.56
CA THR A 154 20.82 -64.37 58.81
C THR A 154 22.03 -65.24 59.08
N LEU A 155 22.40 -65.37 60.35
CA LEU A 155 23.34 -66.39 60.81
C LEU A 155 22.53 -67.40 61.62
N ALA A 156 22.26 -68.56 61.04
CA ALA A 156 21.38 -69.56 61.65
C ALA A 156 21.81 -70.99 61.29
N GLY A 157 21.32 -71.94 62.08
CA GLY A 157 21.32 -73.35 61.73
C GLY A 157 19.94 -73.77 61.26
N GLY A 158 19.88 -74.65 60.27
CA GLY A 158 18.61 -75.13 59.74
C GLY A 158 18.79 -76.32 58.81
N LYS A 159 17.67 -77.00 58.55
CA LYS A 159 17.65 -78.13 57.61
C LYS A 159 17.68 -77.64 56.16
N SER A 160 18.37 -78.37 55.31
CA SER A 160 18.20 -78.25 53.86
C SER A 160 16.76 -78.56 53.46
N THR A 161 16.35 -78.06 52.30
CA THR A 161 14.98 -78.20 51.77
C THR A 161 14.56 -79.65 51.51
N ASP A 162 15.52 -80.55 51.23
CA ASP A 162 15.30 -82.00 51.09
C ASP A 162 15.29 -82.75 52.45
N ASN A 163 15.50 -82.04 53.56
CA ASN A 163 15.68 -82.57 54.91
C ASN A 163 16.84 -83.58 55.06
N LEU A 164 17.83 -83.61 54.17
CA LEU A 164 18.98 -84.52 54.25
C LEU A 164 20.20 -83.92 54.97
N GLN A 165 20.24 -82.61 55.15
CA GLN A 165 21.37 -81.90 55.72
C GLN A 165 20.93 -80.94 56.81
N TYR A 166 21.73 -80.80 57.87
CA TYR A 166 21.63 -79.71 58.83
C TYR A 166 22.81 -78.79 58.62
N ASN A 167 22.53 -77.62 58.08
CA ASN A 167 23.52 -76.62 57.72
C ASN A 167 23.58 -75.53 58.79
N VAL A 168 24.76 -74.96 59.00
CA VAL A 168 24.94 -73.72 59.76
C VAL A 168 25.76 -72.74 58.93
N GLY A 169 25.38 -71.47 58.94
CA GLY A 169 26.11 -70.45 58.21
C GLY A 169 25.28 -69.22 57.93
N PHE A 170 25.75 -68.43 56.95
CA PHE A 170 25.03 -67.24 56.51
C PHE A 170 24.00 -67.60 55.44
N GLY A 171 22.75 -67.23 55.68
CA GLY A 171 21.66 -67.31 54.71
C GLY A 171 21.13 -65.92 54.37
N LEU A 172 20.31 -65.83 53.32
CA LEU A 172 19.54 -64.62 53.06
C LEU A 172 18.37 -64.52 54.02
N THR A 173 18.19 -63.36 54.64
CA THR A 173 17.03 -63.15 55.53
C THR A 173 15.70 -63.28 54.80
N TRP A 174 15.66 -63.01 53.49
CA TRP A 174 14.47 -63.26 52.65
C TRP A 174 13.97 -64.71 52.72
N LEU A 175 14.87 -65.70 52.88
CA LEU A 175 14.56 -67.13 52.86
C LEU A 175 14.50 -67.76 54.27
N ALA A 176 14.64 -66.96 55.33
CA ALA A 176 14.81 -67.45 56.70
C ALA A 176 13.51 -67.91 57.41
N GLY A 177 12.40 -68.04 56.67
CA GLY A 177 11.11 -68.51 57.18
C GLY A 177 10.41 -67.54 58.15
N PRO A 178 9.29 -67.97 58.78
CA PRO A 178 8.41 -67.11 59.59
C PRO A 178 9.06 -66.36 60.77
N THR A 179 10.09 -66.93 61.40
CA THR A 179 10.65 -66.40 62.66
C THR A 179 11.69 -65.30 62.45
N ALA A 180 12.40 -65.32 61.32
CA ALA A 180 13.50 -64.39 61.03
C ALA A 180 13.33 -63.67 59.69
N GLY A 181 12.40 -64.13 58.84
CA GLY A 181 12.18 -63.60 57.50
C GLY A 181 11.88 -62.11 57.47
N ASN A 182 12.60 -61.37 56.63
CA ASN A 182 12.31 -59.97 56.32
C ASN A 182 12.75 -59.64 54.88
N GLY A 183 12.20 -58.56 54.32
CA GLY A 183 12.53 -58.08 52.98
C GLY A 183 13.33 -56.77 52.95
N VAL A 184 13.99 -56.41 54.05
CA VAL A 184 14.76 -55.16 54.16
C VAL A 184 16.24 -55.42 53.89
N PHE A 185 16.82 -54.63 53.00
CA PHE A 185 18.23 -54.64 52.66
C PHE A 185 18.82 -53.27 53.00
N THR A 186 19.35 -53.12 54.22
CA THR A 186 20.03 -51.90 54.68
C THR A 186 21.53 -51.99 54.40
N LEU A 187 21.97 -51.32 53.33
CA LEU A 187 23.38 -51.16 53.00
C LEU A 187 23.83 -49.79 53.49
N ALA A 188 24.44 -49.73 54.67
CA ALA A 188 24.57 -48.48 55.43
C ALA A 188 25.46 -47.43 54.75
N ASN A 189 26.59 -47.85 54.17
CA ASN A 189 27.58 -46.96 53.59
C ASN A 189 27.48 -46.92 52.06
N THR A 190 27.90 -45.80 51.46
CA THR A 190 27.90 -45.62 50.00
C THR A 190 28.75 -46.65 49.24
N SER A 191 29.80 -47.19 49.88
CA SER A 191 30.65 -48.25 49.32
C SER A 191 30.05 -49.64 49.42
N ASP A 192 29.01 -49.82 50.24
CA ASP A 192 28.42 -51.14 50.46
C ASP A 192 27.69 -51.58 49.20
N THR A 193 27.97 -52.81 48.76
CA THR A 193 27.26 -53.43 47.64
C THR A 193 26.88 -54.86 47.95
N PHE A 194 25.69 -55.25 47.53
CA PHE A 194 25.21 -56.62 47.63
C PHE A 194 24.44 -57.00 46.37
N ASN A 195 24.80 -58.13 45.76
CA ASN A 195 24.19 -58.62 44.53
C ASN A 195 23.25 -59.80 44.81
N VAL A 196 21.95 -59.58 44.61
CA VAL A 196 20.93 -60.63 44.60
C VAL A 196 20.92 -61.28 43.23
N ASP A 197 21.76 -62.30 43.08
CA ASP A 197 21.93 -63.12 41.88
C ASP A 197 21.11 -64.41 41.88
N ILE A 198 20.17 -64.54 42.83
CA ILE A 198 19.13 -65.57 42.86
C ILE A 198 17.75 -64.91 42.84
N ALA A 199 16.75 -65.58 42.27
CA ALA A 199 15.40 -65.01 42.17
C ALA A 199 14.70 -65.01 43.54
N LEU A 200 14.19 -63.84 43.93
CA LEU A 200 13.33 -63.66 45.11
C LEU A 200 11.87 -63.88 44.71
N GLY A 201 11.22 -64.86 45.34
CA GLY A 201 9.77 -65.12 45.22
C GLY A 201 9.03 -64.87 46.53
N ASP A 202 7.70 -64.82 46.47
CA ASP A 202 6.83 -64.64 47.63
C ASP A 202 7.06 -65.73 48.70
N GLN A 203 7.09 -65.32 49.96
CA GLN A 203 7.25 -66.17 51.13
C GLN A 203 5.95 -66.26 51.94
N THR A 204 5.71 -67.38 52.61
CA THR A 204 4.48 -67.61 53.40
C THR A 204 4.71 -67.36 54.88
N GLY A 205 3.89 -66.48 55.48
CA GLY A 205 3.92 -66.11 56.90
C GLY A 205 2.96 -66.93 57.78
N PRO A 206 2.66 -66.46 59.00
CA PRO A 206 2.91 -65.11 59.52
C PRO A 206 4.37 -64.86 59.93
N PHE A 207 4.91 -63.67 59.61
CA PHE A 207 6.28 -63.29 60.00
C PHE A 207 6.30 -62.49 61.30
N THR A 208 7.20 -62.84 62.22
CA THR A 208 7.40 -62.12 63.51
C THR A 208 7.93 -60.70 63.32
N SER A 209 8.62 -60.46 62.21
CA SER A 209 9.16 -59.14 61.80
C SER A 209 8.08 -58.14 61.36
N GLY A 210 6.84 -58.61 61.15
CA GLY A 210 5.77 -57.81 60.55
C GLY A 210 5.88 -57.68 59.02
N TRP A 211 6.83 -58.37 58.39
CA TRP A 211 6.97 -58.43 56.94
C TRP A 211 5.81 -59.18 56.29
N SER A 212 5.40 -58.76 55.08
CA SER A 212 4.31 -59.39 54.32
C SER A 212 4.72 -60.63 53.53
N GLY A 213 6.02 -60.96 53.50
CA GLY A 213 6.57 -62.09 52.73
C GLY A 213 6.86 -61.79 51.26
N ASN A 214 6.46 -60.62 50.74
CA ASN A 214 6.57 -60.28 49.32
C ASN A 214 7.06 -58.85 49.02
N LYS A 215 7.31 -58.03 50.04
CA LYS A 215 7.80 -56.65 49.90
C LYS A 215 9.32 -56.58 49.95
N LEU A 216 9.96 -55.96 48.96
CA LEU A 216 11.38 -55.63 48.99
C LEU A 216 11.56 -54.18 49.43
N THR A 217 12.44 -53.92 50.40
CA THR A 217 12.82 -52.57 50.84
C THR A 217 14.33 -52.40 50.78
N LYS A 218 14.81 -51.52 49.91
CA LYS A 218 16.22 -51.08 49.88
C LYS A 218 16.38 -49.87 50.78
N ALA A 219 17.24 -49.97 51.81
CA ALA A 219 17.58 -48.89 52.74
C ALA A 219 19.10 -48.66 52.83
N GLY A 220 19.51 -47.58 53.50
CA GLY A 220 20.91 -47.14 53.62
C GLY A 220 21.52 -46.62 52.32
N ASP A 221 22.72 -46.04 52.38
CA ASP A 221 23.31 -45.27 51.27
C ASP A 221 23.95 -46.14 50.15
N GLY A 222 24.14 -47.43 50.38
CA GLY A 222 24.82 -48.34 49.45
C GLY A 222 23.99 -48.81 48.25
N THR A 223 24.53 -49.75 47.48
CA THR A 223 23.93 -50.28 46.23
C THR A 223 23.47 -51.73 46.37
N LEU A 224 22.16 -51.99 46.27
CA LEU A 224 21.62 -53.33 46.08
C LEU A 224 21.48 -53.62 44.59
N ILE A 225 22.02 -54.73 44.11
CA ILE A 225 21.95 -55.14 42.70
C ILE A 225 20.98 -56.32 42.57
N LEU A 226 19.99 -56.24 41.67
CA LEU A 226 19.11 -57.36 41.33
C LEU A 226 19.56 -57.97 39.99
N SER A 227 20.27 -59.10 40.05
CA SER A 227 20.81 -59.80 38.88
C SER A 227 20.03 -61.07 38.51
N ALA A 228 18.89 -61.30 39.15
CA ALA A 228 17.96 -62.38 38.84
C ALA A 228 16.53 -61.84 38.60
N ALA A 229 15.71 -62.62 37.88
CA ALA A 229 14.35 -62.24 37.55
C ALA A 229 13.45 -62.56 38.75
N ASN A 230 13.12 -61.54 39.54
CA ASN A 230 12.36 -61.74 40.76
C ASN A 230 10.86 -61.88 40.47
N THR A 231 10.21 -62.76 41.21
CA THR A 231 8.79 -63.11 41.05
C THR A 231 7.92 -62.63 42.20
N TYR A 232 8.50 -61.93 43.17
CA TYR A 232 7.73 -61.35 44.27
C TYR A 232 6.68 -60.35 43.76
N THR A 233 5.52 -60.35 44.39
CA THR A 233 4.35 -59.59 43.94
C THR A 233 4.11 -58.31 44.74
N GLY A 234 4.80 -58.14 45.88
CA GLY A 234 4.69 -56.95 46.72
C GLY A 234 5.41 -55.74 46.15
N GLU A 235 5.40 -54.65 46.91
CA GLU A 235 6.06 -53.39 46.58
C GLU A 235 7.60 -53.54 46.58
N THR A 236 8.25 -52.86 45.64
CA THR A 236 9.69 -52.57 45.66
C THR A 236 9.88 -51.14 46.15
N ALA A 237 10.23 -50.97 47.43
CA ALA A 237 10.46 -49.65 48.03
C ALA A 237 11.96 -49.34 48.09
N VAL A 238 12.39 -48.22 47.49
CA VAL A 238 13.75 -47.70 47.59
C VAL A 238 13.72 -46.52 48.56
N ASN A 239 14.09 -46.79 49.81
CA ASN A 239 14.08 -45.82 50.91
C ASN A 239 15.45 -45.15 51.16
N GLY A 240 16.53 -45.69 50.58
CA GLY A 240 17.88 -45.13 50.68
C GLY A 240 18.82 -45.66 49.59
N GLY A 241 19.80 -44.87 49.17
CA GLY A 241 20.88 -45.28 48.27
C GLY A 241 20.40 -45.69 46.87
N THR A 242 21.04 -46.72 46.30
CA THR A 242 20.77 -47.17 44.92
C THR A 242 20.21 -48.59 44.86
N LEU A 243 19.12 -48.77 44.11
CA LEU A 243 18.70 -50.08 43.61
C LEU A 243 19.13 -50.20 42.15
N ARG A 244 20.08 -51.08 41.85
CA ARG A 244 20.59 -51.31 40.49
C ARG A 244 20.04 -52.62 39.91
N THR A 245 19.75 -52.67 38.62
CA THR A 245 19.43 -53.93 37.93
C THR A 245 20.66 -54.51 37.22
N GLY A 246 20.78 -55.84 37.24
CA GLY A 246 21.80 -56.59 36.51
C GLY A 246 21.25 -57.36 35.31
N ILE A 247 19.92 -57.39 35.17
CA ILE A 247 19.20 -58.05 34.07
C ILE A 247 17.93 -57.29 33.70
N ALA A 248 17.33 -57.62 32.56
CA ALA A 248 16.00 -57.12 32.18
C ALA A 248 14.89 -57.68 33.09
N ASN A 249 13.85 -56.87 33.33
CA ASN A 249 12.67 -57.24 34.12
C ASN A 249 12.96 -57.80 35.52
N ALA A 250 13.97 -57.25 36.20
CA ALA A 250 14.40 -57.68 37.53
C ALA A 250 13.28 -57.58 38.59
N PHE A 251 12.33 -56.66 38.44
CA PHE A 251 11.22 -56.44 39.39
C PHE A 251 9.85 -56.29 38.70
N ALA A 252 9.68 -56.79 37.48
CA ALA A 252 8.49 -56.56 36.65
C ALA A 252 7.17 -57.08 37.26
N GLN A 253 7.23 -58.03 38.19
CA GLN A 253 6.05 -58.57 38.87
C GLN A 253 5.66 -57.80 40.13
N SER A 254 6.52 -56.91 40.64
CA SER A 254 6.21 -56.07 41.79
C SER A 254 4.97 -55.22 41.52
N SER A 255 4.13 -55.05 42.54
CA SER A 255 2.88 -54.31 42.43
C SER A 255 3.07 -52.79 42.35
N ALA A 256 4.20 -52.30 42.88
CA ALA A 256 4.61 -50.91 42.83
C ALA A 256 6.13 -50.77 42.94
N VAL A 257 6.67 -49.69 42.39
CA VAL A 257 8.05 -49.23 42.65
C VAL A 257 7.99 -47.83 43.24
N THR A 258 8.39 -47.67 44.50
CA THR A 258 8.34 -46.37 45.20
C THR A 258 9.75 -45.88 45.52
N LEU A 259 10.04 -44.63 45.19
CA LEU A 259 11.37 -44.03 45.33
C LEU A 259 11.34 -42.87 46.34
N ALA A 260 11.99 -43.02 47.49
CA ALA A 260 12.14 -41.92 48.43
C ALA A 260 13.07 -40.82 47.87
N ALA A 261 12.95 -39.61 48.41
CA ALA A 261 13.83 -38.50 48.03
C ALA A 261 15.31 -38.87 48.28
N GLY A 262 16.19 -38.51 47.34
CA GLY A 262 17.63 -38.80 47.42
C GLY A 262 18.03 -40.22 47.00
N THR A 263 17.08 -41.07 46.63
CA THR A 263 17.37 -42.43 46.14
C THR A 263 17.55 -42.50 44.63
N THR A 264 18.14 -43.60 44.14
CA THR A 264 18.28 -43.85 42.69
C THR A 264 17.86 -45.27 42.33
N LEU A 265 16.97 -45.39 41.34
CA LEU A 265 16.73 -46.62 40.60
C LEU A 265 17.62 -46.64 39.35
N ASP A 266 18.65 -47.48 39.36
CA ASP A 266 19.63 -47.60 38.28
C ASP A 266 19.32 -48.81 37.39
N LEU A 267 18.81 -48.56 36.19
CA LEU A 267 18.49 -49.62 35.24
C LEU A 267 19.73 -50.22 34.56
N ASN A 268 20.89 -49.56 34.68
CA ASN A 268 22.16 -50.05 34.16
C ASN A 268 22.11 -50.52 32.69
N GLY A 269 21.28 -49.88 31.86
CA GLY A 269 21.10 -50.23 30.45
C GLY A 269 20.14 -51.38 30.16
N PHE A 270 19.48 -51.96 31.16
CA PHE A 270 18.53 -53.07 31.00
C PHE A 270 17.08 -52.60 30.95
N ASN A 271 16.29 -53.16 30.04
CA ASN A 271 14.86 -52.87 29.95
C ASN A 271 14.12 -53.33 31.21
N GLN A 272 13.30 -52.46 31.79
CA GLN A 272 12.46 -52.78 32.94
C GLN A 272 11.01 -52.40 32.72
N THR A 273 10.10 -53.21 33.24
CA THR A 273 8.72 -52.81 33.52
C THR A 273 8.59 -52.45 35.00
N ALA A 274 8.14 -51.24 35.31
CA ALA A 274 7.84 -50.78 36.66
C ALA A 274 6.35 -50.50 36.79
N LYS A 275 5.64 -51.25 37.63
CA LYS A 275 4.24 -50.95 37.94
C LYS A 275 4.16 -49.81 38.95
N GLN A 276 3.20 -48.91 38.79
CA GLN A 276 2.91 -47.81 39.73
C GLN A 276 4.16 -47.06 40.21
N LEU A 277 5.05 -46.70 39.28
CA LEU A 277 6.28 -45.98 39.59
C LEU A 277 5.99 -44.57 40.14
N SER A 278 6.40 -44.31 41.38
CA SER A 278 6.13 -43.04 42.06
C SER A 278 7.22 -42.65 43.06
N GLY A 279 7.21 -41.37 43.48
CA GLY A 279 8.07 -40.83 44.52
C GLY A 279 8.92 -39.65 44.08
N ALA A 280 10.03 -39.42 44.78
CA ALA A 280 10.93 -38.29 44.57
C ALA A 280 12.38 -38.70 44.27
N GLY A 281 12.67 -40.00 44.20
CA GLY A 281 13.99 -40.51 43.81
C GLY A 281 14.19 -40.53 42.29
N ASN A 282 15.46 -40.57 41.88
CA ASN A 282 15.87 -40.51 40.48
C ASN A 282 15.79 -41.89 39.81
N VAL A 283 15.69 -41.89 38.48
CA VAL A 283 15.83 -43.08 37.63
C VAL A 283 16.96 -42.86 36.62
N THR A 284 17.96 -43.75 36.60
CA THR A 284 19.03 -43.74 35.58
C THR A 284 18.82 -44.90 34.61
N LEU A 285 18.47 -44.60 33.36
CA LEU A 285 18.12 -45.59 32.34
C LEU A 285 19.35 -46.32 31.77
N GLY A 286 20.49 -45.64 31.69
CA GLY A 286 21.56 -46.05 30.77
C GLY A 286 21.03 -46.07 29.33
N SER A 287 21.23 -47.18 28.62
CA SER A 287 20.61 -47.45 27.30
C SER A 287 19.28 -48.21 27.36
N GLY A 288 18.77 -48.53 28.56
CA GLY A 288 17.60 -49.40 28.74
C GLY A 288 16.27 -48.67 28.57
N ALA A 289 15.23 -49.38 28.14
CA ALA A 289 13.87 -48.87 28.06
C ALA A 289 13.12 -49.06 29.39
N LEU A 290 12.47 -48.00 29.89
CA LEU A 290 11.57 -48.07 31.04
C LEU A 290 10.11 -48.11 30.57
N THR A 291 9.43 -49.23 30.83
CA THR A 291 7.98 -49.33 30.71
C THR A 291 7.33 -49.03 32.06
N ALA A 292 6.76 -47.84 32.23
CA ALA A 292 5.99 -47.46 33.41
C ALA A 292 4.52 -47.88 33.22
N ASP A 293 4.10 -48.95 33.90
CA ASP A 293 2.74 -49.46 33.87
C ASP A 293 1.91 -48.89 35.01
N ILE A 294 1.17 -47.82 34.71
CA ILE A 294 0.49 -46.98 35.71
C ILE A 294 -1.01 -47.21 35.59
N ALA A 295 -1.57 -47.99 36.50
CA ALA A 295 -2.99 -48.36 36.51
C ALA A 295 -3.86 -47.35 37.30
N ALA A 296 -3.25 -46.52 38.14
CA ALA A 296 -3.91 -45.48 38.95
C ALA A 296 -3.01 -44.25 39.05
N ALA A 297 -3.53 -43.11 39.48
CA ALA A 297 -2.77 -41.86 39.53
C ALA A 297 -1.45 -42.00 40.32
N ALA A 298 -0.33 -41.63 39.69
CA ALA A 298 1.01 -41.71 40.27
C ALA A 298 1.79 -40.43 39.96
N ASN A 299 2.69 -40.04 40.87
CA ASN A 299 3.53 -38.85 40.72
C ASN A 299 5.01 -39.24 40.89
N LEU A 300 5.87 -38.79 39.97
CA LEU A 300 7.31 -38.92 40.07
C LEU A 300 7.95 -37.53 39.89
N SER A 301 8.58 -37.02 40.95
CA SER A 301 9.26 -35.72 40.94
C SER A 301 10.79 -35.80 40.79
N GLY A 302 11.36 -37.00 40.94
CA GLY A 302 12.77 -37.23 40.67
C GLY A 302 13.10 -37.21 39.17
N LEU A 303 14.38 -37.04 38.85
CA LEU A 303 14.84 -36.96 37.46
C LEU A 303 14.96 -38.36 36.83
N ILE A 304 14.60 -38.47 35.56
CA ILE A 304 14.90 -39.59 34.67
C ILE A 304 16.02 -39.16 33.72
N SER A 305 17.08 -39.96 33.60
CA SER A 305 18.26 -39.65 32.77
C SER A 305 18.79 -40.85 32.01
N GLY A 306 19.59 -40.62 30.97
CA GLY A 306 20.22 -41.66 30.15
C GLY A 306 19.82 -41.58 28.67
N THR A 307 20.33 -42.48 27.84
CA THR A 307 20.00 -42.50 26.40
C THR A 307 18.79 -43.39 26.08
N GLY A 308 18.28 -44.12 27.07
CA GLY A 308 17.10 -44.98 26.96
C GLY A 308 15.79 -44.23 26.76
N SER A 309 14.73 -44.99 26.45
CA SER A 309 13.38 -44.49 26.22
C SER A 309 12.45 -44.75 27.41
N VAL A 310 11.35 -43.99 27.46
CA VAL A 310 10.28 -44.18 28.45
C VAL A 310 8.98 -44.51 27.72
N THR A 311 8.29 -45.57 28.15
CA THR A 311 6.98 -45.97 27.66
C THR A 311 5.98 -45.98 28.80
N LYS A 312 4.92 -45.17 28.70
CA LYS A 312 3.79 -45.16 29.63
C LYS A 312 2.68 -46.08 29.14
N THR A 313 2.32 -47.07 29.96
CA THR A 313 1.15 -47.93 29.79
C THR A 313 0.20 -47.81 30.98
N GLY A 314 -0.92 -48.55 30.94
CA GLY A 314 -1.95 -48.50 31.97
C GLY A 314 -2.84 -47.25 31.88
N THR A 315 -4.04 -47.31 32.45
CA THR A 315 -5.09 -46.30 32.28
C THR A 315 -4.97 -45.10 33.22
N GLY A 316 -4.07 -45.15 34.22
CA GLY A 316 -3.91 -44.10 35.21
C GLY A 316 -3.14 -42.89 34.69
N ASP A 317 -3.30 -41.77 35.38
CA ASP A 317 -2.56 -40.53 35.16
C ASP A 317 -1.14 -40.64 35.75
N TRP A 318 -0.13 -40.21 35.02
CA TRP A 318 1.24 -40.16 35.51
C TRP A 318 1.80 -38.74 35.43
N THR A 319 1.99 -38.12 36.59
CA THR A 319 2.55 -36.78 36.69
C THR A 319 4.07 -36.87 36.78
N LEU A 320 4.73 -36.21 35.83
CA LEU A 320 6.18 -36.04 35.79
C LEU A 320 6.51 -34.57 36.02
N SER A 321 7.19 -34.31 37.14
CA SER A 321 7.60 -32.95 37.53
C SER A 321 9.10 -32.77 37.64
N GLY A 322 9.88 -33.85 37.50
CA GLY A 322 11.34 -33.77 37.38
C GLY A 322 11.78 -33.11 36.08
N ASN A 323 12.93 -32.44 36.10
CA ASN A 323 13.60 -31.96 34.89
C ASN A 323 14.37 -33.13 34.25
N ASN A 324 13.74 -33.82 33.30
CA ASN A 324 14.24 -35.07 32.76
C ASN A 324 15.21 -34.83 31.59
N SER A 325 16.29 -35.62 31.53
CA SER A 325 17.38 -35.44 30.56
C SER A 325 17.53 -36.61 29.59
N TYR A 326 16.63 -37.59 29.64
CA TYR A 326 16.74 -38.76 28.76
C TYR A 326 16.46 -38.41 27.29
N THR A 327 17.17 -39.08 26.38
CA THR A 327 17.18 -38.74 24.95
C THR A 327 16.45 -39.74 24.06
N GLY A 328 16.11 -40.94 24.57
CA GLY A 328 15.51 -42.01 23.78
C GLY A 328 14.05 -41.79 23.38
N GLY A 329 13.43 -40.71 23.86
CA GLY A 329 12.04 -40.35 23.59
C GLY A 329 11.03 -40.99 24.55
N THR A 330 9.79 -40.55 24.41
CA THR A 330 8.66 -40.93 25.26
C THR A 330 7.52 -41.47 24.42
N THR A 331 7.01 -42.66 24.74
CA THR A 331 5.78 -43.20 24.13
C THR A 331 4.66 -43.22 25.16
N ILE A 332 3.51 -42.62 24.84
CA ILE A 332 2.31 -42.61 25.67
C ILE A 332 1.28 -43.54 25.01
N SER A 333 1.23 -44.79 25.44
CA SER A 333 0.35 -45.80 24.84
C SER A 333 -1.05 -45.83 25.44
N ALA A 334 -1.20 -45.46 26.72
CA ALA A 334 -2.48 -45.46 27.42
C ALA A 334 -2.50 -44.50 28.63
N GLY A 335 -3.71 -44.09 29.02
CA GLY A 335 -3.92 -43.13 30.11
C GLY A 335 -3.45 -41.73 29.71
N LYS A 336 -3.06 -40.94 30.72
CA LYS A 336 -2.60 -39.57 30.54
C LYS A 336 -1.22 -39.37 31.19
N VAL A 337 -0.35 -38.62 30.52
CA VAL A 337 0.86 -38.09 31.13
C VAL A 337 0.67 -36.60 31.38
N ILE A 338 0.97 -36.16 32.59
CA ILE A 338 0.91 -34.76 33.00
C ILE A 338 2.35 -34.26 33.15
N ALA A 339 2.76 -33.36 32.26
CA ALA A 339 4.06 -32.70 32.27
C ALA A 339 3.94 -31.37 33.01
N SER A 340 4.66 -31.20 34.12
CA SER A 340 4.63 -29.96 34.91
C SER A 340 5.67 -28.92 34.49
N ASN A 341 6.62 -29.26 33.61
CA ASN A 341 7.62 -28.34 33.05
C ASN A 341 8.05 -28.80 31.64
N GLY A 342 8.77 -27.94 30.90
CA GLY A 342 9.14 -28.17 29.50
C GLY A 342 10.06 -29.38 29.25
N ASN A 343 10.77 -29.85 30.27
CA ASN A 343 11.67 -31.00 30.19
C ASN A 343 11.13 -32.26 30.89
N ALA A 344 9.88 -32.25 31.36
CA ALA A 344 9.27 -33.39 32.06
C ALA A 344 9.24 -34.68 31.22
N LEU A 345 9.38 -34.61 29.90
CA LEU A 345 9.37 -35.77 28.99
C LEU A 345 10.69 -36.03 28.28
N GLY A 346 11.79 -35.52 28.85
CA GLY A 346 13.11 -35.66 28.26
C GLY A 346 13.29 -34.77 27.03
N THR A 347 14.29 -35.09 26.21
CA THR A 347 14.66 -34.30 25.02
C THR A 347 14.39 -35.01 23.70
N GLY A 348 14.03 -36.30 23.73
CA GLY A 348 13.67 -37.08 22.54
C GLY A 348 12.23 -36.80 22.06
N ALA A 349 11.85 -37.36 20.90
CA ALA A 349 10.49 -37.22 20.38
C ALA A 349 9.44 -37.83 21.33
N ILE A 350 8.21 -37.31 21.28
CA ILE A 350 7.07 -37.82 22.04
C ILE A 350 6.07 -38.44 21.06
N ASP A 351 5.87 -39.75 21.17
CA ASP A 351 4.81 -40.47 20.47
C ASP A 351 3.58 -40.61 21.38
N ASN A 352 2.61 -39.71 21.18
CA ASN A 352 1.39 -39.63 21.97
C ASN A 352 0.24 -40.36 21.27
N ALA A 353 -0.04 -41.59 21.68
CA ALA A 353 -1.18 -42.37 21.21
C ALA A 353 -2.43 -42.24 22.10
N ALA A 354 -2.32 -41.57 23.26
CA ALA A 354 -3.42 -41.44 24.24
C ALA A 354 -3.65 -39.97 24.64
N ALA A 355 -3.11 -39.51 25.77
CA ALA A 355 -3.29 -38.12 26.23
C ALA A 355 -2.02 -37.55 26.86
N LEU A 356 -1.69 -36.31 26.46
CA LEU A 356 -0.64 -35.49 27.05
C LEU A 356 -1.25 -34.20 27.58
N GLU A 357 -0.96 -33.88 28.83
CA GLU A 357 -1.34 -32.62 29.48
C GLU A 357 -0.09 -31.80 29.82
N LEU A 358 -0.06 -30.54 29.36
CA LEU A 358 0.92 -29.52 29.72
C LEU A 358 0.34 -28.69 30.87
N ALA A 359 0.66 -29.08 32.10
CA ALA A 359 0.25 -28.42 33.32
C ALA A 359 1.30 -27.39 33.76
N PHE A 360 1.65 -26.46 32.86
CA PHE A 360 2.68 -25.45 33.08
C PHE A 360 2.10 -24.24 33.80
N ASP A 361 2.42 -24.09 35.08
CA ASP A 361 1.99 -22.93 35.89
C ASP A 361 2.85 -21.68 35.64
N THR A 362 4.06 -21.87 35.13
CA THR A 362 4.98 -20.83 34.64
C THR A 362 5.25 -21.01 33.15
N ASP A 363 5.87 -20.01 32.52
CA ASP A 363 6.21 -20.08 31.10
C ASP A 363 7.30 -21.13 30.86
N GLU A 364 7.04 -22.03 29.92
CA GLU A 364 7.85 -23.23 29.69
C GLU A 364 7.89 -23.55 28.19
N THR A 365 8.99 -24.13 27.73
CA THR A 365 9.14 -24.56 26.33
C THR A 365 9.20 -26.08 26.24
N LEU A 366 8.28 -26.67 25.48
CA LEU A 366 8.34 -28.06 25.07
C LEU A 366 9.03 -28.14 23.70
N ALA A 367 10.32 -28.51 23.72
CA ALA A 367 11.13 -28.55 22.51
C ALA A 367 10.96 -29.84 21.68
N ASN A 368 10.27 -30.84 22.24
CA ASN A 368 10.11 -32.16 21.64
C ASN A 368 9.24 -32.10 20.38
N VAL A 369 9.55 -32.95 19.40
CA VAL A 369 8.64 -33.22 18.29
C VAL A 369 7.53 -34.13 18.78
N LEU A 370 6.27 -33.75 18.52
CA LEU A 370 5.09 -34.52 18.87
C LEU A 370 4.60 -35.36 17.69
N SER A 371 4.28 -36.62 17.91
CA SER A 371 3.60 -37.49 16.94
C SER A 371 2.45 -38.24 17.59
N GLY A 372 1.59 -38.85 16.77
CA GLY A 372 0.52 -39.75 17.23
C GLY A 372 -0.85 -39.08 17.30
N ALA A 373 -1.90 -39.90 17.40
CA ALA A 373 -3.30 -39.46 17.35
C ALA A 373 -3.88 -39.05 18.72
N GLY A 374 -3.07 -39.07 19.77
CA GLY A 374 -3.48 -38.73 21.13
C GLY A 374 -3.78 -37.23 21.31
N SER A 375 -4.57 -36.90 22.33
CA SER A 375 -4.93 -35.51 22.63
C SER A 375 -3.79 -34.75 23.31
N LEU A 376 -3.75 -33.45 23.07
CA LEU A 376 -2.87 -32.49 23.74
C LEU A 376 -3.72 -31.46 24.49
N ALA A 377 -3.60 -31.41 25.81
CA ALA A 377 -4.28 -30.43 26.65
C ALA A 377 -3.29 -29.45 27.27
N LYS A 378 -3.62 -28.16 27.26
CA LYS A 378 -2.89 -27.10 27.97
C LYS A 378 -3.79 -26.52 29.08
N THR A 379 -3.42 -26.73 30.34
CA THR A 379 -4.27 -26.45 31.53
C THR A 379 -3.64 -25.54 32.59
N GLY A 380 -2.30 -25.44 32.64
CA GLY A 380 -1.61 -24.55 33.60
C GLY A 380 -1.71 -23.07 33.23
N THR A 381 -1.39 -22.16 34.15
CA THR A 381 -1.55 -20.70 33.96
C THR A 381 -0.49 -20.03 33.07
N GLY A 382 0.71 -20.61 32.96
CA GLY A 382 1.81 -20.04 32.18
C GLY A 382 1.67 -20.24 30.67
N THR A 383 2.61 -19.73 29.89
CA THR A 383 2.69 -19.97 28.45
C THR A 383 3.41 -21.28 28.16
N GLY A 384 2.74 -22.19 27.44
CA GLY A 384 3.38 -23.38 26.86
C GLY A 384 3.85 -23.07 25.45
N THR A 385 5.16 -23.01 25.23
CA THR A 385 5.73 -22.76 23.90
C THR A 385 6.13 -24.07 23.23
N LEU A 386 5.62 -24.33 22.03
CA LEU A 386 6.02 -25.48 21.20
C LEU A 386 7.06 -25.04 20.18
N THR A 387 8.19 -25.75 20.09
CA THR A 387 9.24 -25.48 19.09
C THR A 387 9.59 -26.68 18.23
N GLY A 388 9.00 -27.86 18.47
CA GLY A 388 9.25 -29.07 17.69
C GLY A 388 8.64 -29.00 16.28
N THR A 389 9.48 -28.78 15.26
CA THR A 389 9.08 -28.77 13.84
C THR A 389 8.52 -30.12 13.39
N GLY A 390 7.46 -30.09 12.58
CA GLY A 390 6.82 -31.29 12.03
C GLY A 390 5.89 -32.02 13.01
N SER A 391 5.51 -31.37 14.10
CA SER A 391 4.63 -31.96 15.11
C SER A 391 3.22 -32.24 14.56
N SER A 392 2.69 -33.42 14.89
CA SER A 392 1.33 -33.85 14.55
C SER A 392 0.68 -34.51 15.76
N VAL A 393 -0.52 -34.05 16.12
CA VAL A 393 -1.28 -34.48 17.29
C VAL A 393 -2.74 -34.72 16.94
N GLY A 394 -3.47 -35.37 17.85
CA GLY A 394 -4.93 -35.50 17.79
C GLY A 394 -5.64 -34.19 18.12
N ALA A 395 -6.64 -34.27 19.00
CA ALA A 395 -7.39 -33.09 19.45
C ALA A 395 -6.53 -32.21 20.38
N VAL A 396 -6.50 -30.91 20.13
CA VAL A 396 -5.83 -29.91 20.98
C VAL A 396 -6.87 -29.08 21.74
N SER A 397 -6.69 -28.96 23.06
CA SER A 397 -7.52 -28.11 23.90
C SER A 397 -6.66 -27.17 24.76
N VAL A 398 -6.81 -25.87 24.56
CA VAL A 398 -6.22 -24.83 25.42
C VAL A 398 -7.31 -24.39 26.39
N SER A 399 -7.25 -24.90 27.61
CA SER A 399 -8.27 -24.67 28.64
C SER A 399 -7.94 -23.50 29.56
N ASN A 400 -6.66 -23.13 29.68
CA ASN A 400 -6.18 -22.04 30.53
C ASN A 400 -4.76 -21.60 30.10
N GLY A 401 -4.39 -20.37 30.48
CA GLY A 401 -3.13 -19.75 30.08
C GLY A 401 -2.99 -19.65 28.55
N GLU A 402 -1.74 -19.72 28.07
CA GLU A 402 -1.42 -19.60 26.65
C GLU A 402 -0.80 -20.89 26.09
N LEU A 403 -1.17 -21.26 24.86
CA LEU A 403 -0.39 -22.17 24.02
C LEU A 403 0.20 -21.36 22.85
N SER A 404 1.53 -21.29 22.78
CA SER A 404 2.27 -20.53 21.77
C SER A 404 2.97 -21.46 20.79
N LEU A 405 2.71 -21.27 19.50
CA LEU A 405 3.34 -22.01 18.41
C LEU A 405 4.52 -21.19 17.87
N ALA A 406 5.73 -21.63 18.15
CA ALA A 406 6.98 -20.95 17.77
C ALA A 406 7.86 -21.78 16.82
N GLN A 407 7.41 -22.98 16.45
CA GLN A 407 8.08 -23.80 15.45
C GLN A 407 7.96 -23.21 14.04
N THR A 408 8.98 -23.40 13.21
CA THR A 408 8.87 -23.14 11.77
C THR A 408 7.97 -24.22 11.12
N GLY A 409 6.96 -23.80 10.37
CA GLY A 409 6.01 -24.68 9.69
C GLY A 409 4.78 -25.04 10.53
N ALA A 410 4.00 -26.02 10.06
CA ALA A 410 2.70 -26.34 10.64
C ALA A 410 2.79 -27.26 11.87
N LEU A 411 2.05 -26.93 12.94
CA LEU A 411 1.48 -27.93 13.84
C LEU A 411 0.26 -28.55 13.16
N THR A 412 0.23 -29.87 13.01
CA THR A 412 -0.96 -30.56 12.49
C THR A 412 -1.81 -31.09 13.64
N ALA A 413 -3.09 -30.77 13.68
CA ALA A 413 -4.04 -31.21 14.71
C ALA A 413 -5.30 -31.83 14.09
N ALA A 414 -5.93 -32.80 14.76
CA ALA A 414 -7.22 -33.33 14.34
C ALA A 414 -8.36 -32.33 14.57
N SER A 415 -8.34 -31.63 15.71
CA SER A 415 -9.20 -30.50 16.05
C SER A 415 -8.46 -29.56 16.98
N TYR A 416 -8.87 -28.30 17.07
CA TYR A 416 -8.20 -27.32 17.91
C TYR A 416 -9.22 -26.38 18.56
N THR A 417 -9.22 -26.32 19.89
CA THR A 417 -10.15 -25.47 20.66
C THR A 417 -9.40 -24.59 21.65
N THR A 418 -9.65 -23.29 21.59
CA THR A 418 -9.27 -22.33 22.64
C THR A 418 -10.50 -22.00 23.48
N ALA A 419 -10.45 -22.31 24.77
CA ALA A 419 -11.53 -22.04 25.70
C ALA A 419 -11.61 -20.55 26.07
N SER A 420 -12.72 -20.17 26.72
CA SER A 420 -12.92 -18.80 27.22
C SER A 420 -11.79 -18.39 28.17
N ASN A 421 -11.29 -17.16 28.01
CA ASN A 421 -10.14 -16.59 28.73
C ASN A 421 -8.78 -17.28 28.48
N ALA A 422 -8.72 -18.27 27.59
CA ALA A 422 -7.45 -18.88 27.17
C ALA A 422 -6.91 -18.17 25.92
N VAL A 423 -5.60 -18.32 25.69
CA VAL A 423 -4.88 -17.67 24.60
C VAL A 423 -4.22 -18.71 23.70
N THR A 424 -4.39 -18.56 22.40
CA THR A 424 -3.53 -19.22 21.40
C THR A 424 -2.70 -18.17 20.70
N THR A 425 -1.39 -18.39 20.62
CA THR A 425 -0.48 -17.52 19.87
C THR A 425 0.17 -18.30 18.74
N ILE A 426 0.19 -17.73 17.54
CA ILE A 426 0.88 -18.29 16.38
C ILE A 426 1.95 -17.29 15.91
N GLY A 427 3.23 -17.69 16.00
CA GLY A 427 4.35 -16.88 15.53
C GLY A 427 4.38 -16.72 14.01
N GLY A 428 5.11 -15.72 13.50
CA GLY A 428 5.11 -15.37 12.07
C GLY A 428 5.64 -16.46 11.13
N ASP A 429 6.48 -17.37 11.64
CA ASP A 429 7.00 -18.53 10.90
C ASP A 429 6.21 -19.83 11.16
N ALA A 430 5.22 -19.79 12.06
CA ALA A 430 4.40 -20.94 12.44
C ALA A 430 3.09 -20.98 11.64
N GLN A 431 2.56 -22.18 11.46
CA GLN A 431 1.20 -22.40 10.94
C GLN A 431 0.45 -23.39 11.84
N LEU A 432 -0.86 -23.36 11.76
CA LEU A 432 -1.74 -24.35 12.38
C LEU A 432 -2.61 -25.01 11.31
N ALA A 433 -2.36 -26.29 11.06
CA ALA A 433 -3.14 -27.10 10.14
C ALA A 433 -4.10 -28.01 10.92
N VAL A 434 -5.40 -27.75 10.82
CA VAL A 434 -6.44 -28.49 11.52
C VAL A 434 -7.21 -29.36 10.52
N ALA A 435 -7.24 -30.66 10.72
CA ALA A 435 -7.97 -31.57 9.81
C ALA A 435 -9.51 -31.47 9.99
N GLY A 436 -9.97 -31.08 11.17
CA GLY A 436 -11.38 -30.87 11.52
C GLY A 436 -11.67 -29.42 11.85
N THR A 437 -12.35 -29.17 12.97
CA THR A 437 -12.80 -27.83 13.37
C THR A 437 -11.74 -27.06 14.17
N PHE A 438 -11.52 -25.80 13.79
CA PHE A 438 -10.84 -24.79 14.60
C PHE A 438 -11.88 -23.94 15.37
N THR A 439 -11.80 -23.93 16.70
CA THR A 439 -12.79 -23.28 17.56
C THR A 439 -12.13 -22.23 18.46
N GLN A 440 -12.64 -20.99 18.40
CA GLN A 440 -12.39 -19.93 19.37
C GLN A 440 -13.69 -19.69 20.16
N ALA A 441 -13.64 -19.90 21.47
CA ALA A 441 -14.79 -19.64 22.33
C ALA A 441 -14.99 -18.14 22.60
N ALA A 442 -16.14 -17.78 23.15
CA ALA A 442 -16.36 -16.43 23.68
C ALA A 442 -15.26 -16.07 24.70
N ASP A 443 -14.76 -14.83 24.63
CA ASP A 443 -13.65 -14.31 25.44
C ASP A 443 -12.30 -15.04 25.27
N ALA A 444 -12.17 -15.95 24.31
CA ALA A 444 -10.86 -16.48 23.92
C ALA A 444 -10.05 -15.42 23.16
N THR A 445 -8.73 -15.55 23.17
CA THR A 445 -7.84 -14.69 22.39
C THR A 445 -7.00 -15.49 21.41
N LEU A 446 -7.02 -15.10 20.14
CA LEU A 446 -6.08 -15.54 19.12
C LEU A 446 -5.09 -14.42 18.83
N ASN A 447 -3.83 -14.62 19.18
CA ASN A 447 -2.74 -13.74 18.79
C ASN A 447 -2.03 -14.33 17.57
N THR A 448 -1.74 -13.51 16.57
CA THR A 448 -1.01 -13.95 15.39
C THR A 448 -0.13 -12.83 14.81
N THR A 449 0.90 -13.22 14.06
CA THR A 449 1.79 -12.30 13.35
C THR A 449 1.74 -12.62 11.85
N ILE A 450 1.47 -11.63 11.01
CA ILE A 450 1.56 -11.79 9.56
C ILE A 450 3.04 -11.85 9.17
N GLY A 451 3.53 -13.05 8.84
CA GLY A 451 4.82 -13.27 8.19
C GLY A 451 4.74 -13.16 6.67
N THR A 452 5.87 -13.30 5.98
CA THR A 452 5.96 -13.12 4.50
C THR A 452 5.83 -14.42 3.69
N THR A 453 5.85 -15.60 4.32
CA THR A 453 5.94 -16.89 3.59
C THR A 453 4.85 -17.90 3.91
N ASN A 454 4.17 -17.76 5.05
CA ASN A 454 3.35 -18.84 5.63
C ASN A 454 1.88 -18.43 5.79
N LEU A 455 1.27 -17.98 4.69
CA LEU A 455 -0.15 -17.65 4.60
C LEU A 455 -0.90 -18.72 3.78
N PRO A 456 -2.12 -19.12 4.17
CA PRO A 456 -2.84 -18.74 5.40
C PRO A 456 -2.14 -19.27 6.67
N ILE A 457 -2.35 -18.58 7.80
CA ILE A 457 -1.74 -18.96 9.09
C ILE A 457 -2.44 -20.18 9.69
N ILE A 458 -3.76 -20.25 9.50
CA ILE A 458 -4.60 -21.36 9.93
C ILE A 458 -5.31 -21.95 8.72
N THR A 459 -5.20 -23.26 8.54
CA THR A 459 -6.05 -24.03 7.62
C THR A 459 -6.91 -24.98 8.44
N ALA A 460 -8.22 -25.05 8.18
CA ALA A 460 -9.13 -25.96 8.87
C ALA A 460 -10.16 -26.59 7.92
N ASP A 461 -10.86 -27.64 8.36
CA ASP A 461 -12.06 -28.07 7.63
C ASP A 461 -13.20 -27.07 7.84
N THR A 462 -13.47 -26.73 9.10
CA THR A 462 -14.44 -25.72 9.50
C THR A 462 -13.85 -24.81 10.58
N ALA A 463 -14.37 -23.60 10.72
CA ALA A 463 -14.04 -22.73 11.85
C ALA A 463 -15.28 -22.19 12.56
N ALA A 464 -15.22 -22.12 13.88
CA ALA A 464 -16.19 -21.44 14.73
C ALA A 464 -15.47 -20.32 15.48
N LEU A 465 -15.79 -19.06 15.14
CA LEU A 465 -15.07 -17.88 15.61
C LEU A 465 -15.92 -17.05 16.56
N ASP A 466 -15.30 -16.64 17.66
CA ASP A 466 -15.78 -15.68 18.67
C ASP A 466 -14.54 -15.10 19.37
N GLY A 467 -14.72 -14.23 20.37
CA GLY A 467 -13.63 -13.68 21.16
C GLY A 467 -12.79 -12.65 20.38
N THR A 468 -11.52 -12.51 20.76
CA THR A 468 -10.63 -11.46 20.28
C THR A 468 -9.57 -12.02 19.31
N LEU A 469 -9.43 -11.39 18.15
CA LEU A 469 -8.32 -11.59 17.22
C LEU A 469 -7.33 -10.42 17.34
N ASN A 470 -6.09 -10.70 17.76
CA ASN A 470 -4.99 -9.74 17.72
C ASN A 470 -4.00 -10.14 16.60
N VAL A 471 -3.73 -9.21 15.70
CA VAL A 471 -2.80 -9.40 14.57
C VAL A 471 -1.71 -8.33 14.62
N THR A 472 -0.47 -8.75 14.50
CA THR A 472 0.69 -7.86 14.33
C THR A 472 1.38 -8.09 12.99
N GLY A 473 2.21 -7.16 12.54
CA GLY A 473 2.98 -7.30 11.28
C GLY A 473 2.26 -6.85 10.00
N PHE A 474 1.02 -6.36 10.07
CA PHE A 474 0.35 -5.78 8.91
C PHE A 474 0.96 -4.42 8.55
N SER A 475 1.43 -4.25 7.30
CA SER A 475 2.09 -3.02 6.83
C SER A 475 1.58 -2.52 5.48
N GLY A 476 0.30 -2.72 5.17
CA GLY A 476 -0.27 -2.26 3.90
C GLY A 476 -0.20 -0.75 3.73
N THR A 477 -0.09 -0.28 2.50
CA THR A 477 -0.36 1.11 2.12
C THR A 477 -1.79 1.23 1.63
N VAL A 478 -2.48 2.33 1.96
CA VAL A 478 -3.81 2.62 1.40
C VAL A 478 -3.67 2.76 -0.12
N ALA A 479 -4.32 1.87 -0.86
CA ALA A 479 -4.30 1.88 -2.31
C ALA A 479 -5.16 3.01 -2.88
N THR A 480 -4.93 3.39 -4.13
CA THR A 480 -5.65 4.48 -4.79
C THR A 480 -6.96 4.05 -5.47
N THR A 481 -7.28 2.75 -5.48
CA THR A 481 -8.54 2.23 -6.04
C THR A 481 -9.26 1.30 -5.07
N ALA A 482 -10.59 1.24 -5.13
CA ALA A 482 -11.39 0.37 -4.28
C ALA A 482 -11.09 -1.13 -4.47
N SER A 483 -10.94 -1.57 -5.72
CA SER A 483 -10.62 -2.96 -6.04
C SER A 483 -9.24 -3.40 -5.53
N SER A 484 -8.28 -2.48 -5.51
CA SER A 484 -6.92 -2.77 -5.01
C SER A 484 -6.84 -2.82 -3.48
N LEU A 485 -7.75 -2.14 -2.76
CA LEU A 485 -7.92 -2.35 -1.33
C LEU A 485 -8.33 -3.81 -1.04
N LEU A 486 -9.35 -4.32 -1.74
CA LEU A 486 -9.80 -5.71 -1.61
C LEU A 486 -8.70 -6.72 -1.98
N ALA A 487 -7.88 -6.42 -2.99
CA ALA A 487 -6.76 -7.27 -3.38
C ALA A 487 -5.59 -7.26 -2.37
N SER A 488 -5.56 -6.31 -1.44
CA SER A 488 -4.52 -6.18 -0.40
C SER A 488 -4.86 -6.94 0.89
N GLU A 489 -6.04 -7.57 0.96
CA GLU A 489 -6.44 -8.40 2.08
C GLU A 489 -5.54 -9.62 2.23
N VAL A 490 -5.21 -9.94 3.48
CA VAL A 490 -4.43 -11.11 3.89
C VAL A 490 -5.37 -12.15 4.46
N THR A 491 -5.44 -13.33 3.84
CA THR A 491 -6.17 -14.47 4.39
C THR A 491 -5.41 -15.06 5.57
N LEU A 492 -5.96 -14.92 6.78
CA LEU A 492 -5.40 -15.51 7.99
C LEU A 492 -5.90 -16.94 8.21
N ILE A 493 -7.20 -17.15 8.00
CA ILE A 493 -7.85 -18.44 8.20
C ILE A 493 -8.45 -18.87 6.87
N GLN A 494 -8.16 -20.08 6.45
CA GLN A 494 -8.81 -20.70 5.30
C GLN A 494 -9.48 -22.01 5.72
N THR A 495 -10.72 -22.19 5.29
CA THR A 495 -11.50 -23.41 5.55
C THR A 495 -11.98 -24.06 4.25
N THR A 496 -12.24 -25.37 4.29
CA THR A 496 -12.84 -26.10 3.15
C THR A 496 -14.36 -26.15 3.20
N ASN A 497 -14.95 -26.15 4.41
CA ASN A 497 -16.38 -26.34 4.66
C ASN A 497 -17.02 -25.17 5.45
N GLY A 498 -16.35 -24.02 5.55
CA GLY A 498 -16.94 -22.77 5.99
C GLY A 498 -16.57 -22.29 7.40
N ILE A 499 -16.86 -21.01 7.63
CA ILE A 499 -16.64 -20.28 8.87
C ILE A 499 -18.00 -19.87 9.45
N THR A 500 -18.23 -20.22 10.71
CA THR A 500 -19.40 -19.82 11.51
C THR A 500 -18.99 -18.84 12.61
N GLY A 501 -19.90 -17.97 13.04
CA GLY A 501 -19.57 -16.87 13.95
C GLY A 501 -18.71 -15.78 13.28
N ASP A 502 -18.13 -14.93 14.12
CA ASP A 502 -17.14 -13.89 13.79
C ASP A 502 -16.41 -13.51 15.08
N PHE A 503 -15.20 -12.97 15.00
CA PHE A 503 -14.53 -12.41 16.17
C PHE A 503 -15.33 -11.22 16.72
N SER A 504 -15.55 -11.19 18.03
CA SER A 504 -16.24 -10.09 18.70
C SER A 504 -15.39 -8.82 18.73
N SER A 505 -14.06 -8.95 18.65
CA SER A 505 -13.16 -7.83 18.37
C SER A 505 -11.96 -8.26 17.53
N VAL A 506 -11.55 -7.37 16.63
CA VAL A 506 -10.35 -7.54 15.80
C VAL A 506 -9.44 -6.34 16.03
N ASN A 507 -8.21 -6.61 16.45
CA ASN A 507 -7.18 -5.62 16.71
C ASN A 507 -5.97 -5.89 15.80
N LEU A 508 -5.70 -4.98 14.88
CA LEU A 508 -4.65 -5.12 13.86
C LEU A 508 -3.37 -4.33 14.23
N GLY A 509 -3.04 -4.28 15.53
CA GLY A 509 -1.72 -3.83 16.01
C GLY A 509 -1.45 -2.33 15.89
N GLY A 510 -2.49 -1.50 15.88
CA GLY A 510 -2.36 -0.03 15.79
C GLY A 510 -2.28 0.53 14.37
N GLY A 511 -2.43 -0.31 13.33
CA GLY A 511 -2.74 0.17 12.00
C GLY A 511 -4.03 1.00 12.06
N SER A 512 -3.96 2.26 11.63
CA SER A 512 -5.15 3.10 11.47
C SER A 512 -5.22 3.51 10.01
N SER A 513 -6.43 3.55 9.47
CA SER A 513 -6.62 4.27 8.23
C SER A 513 -6.40 5.76 8.50
N ALA A 514 -5.54 6.39 7.71
CA ALA A 514 -5.36 7.85 7.77
C ALA A 514 -6.54 8.61 7.16
N VAL A 515 -7.49 7.89 6.54
CA VAL A 515 -8.62 8.45 5.78
C VAL A 515 -9.94 7.80 6.21
N ASP A 516 -11.04 8.53 6.05
CA ASP A 516 -12.38 8.10 6.50
C ASP A 516 -13.05 7.07 5.59
N TYR A 517 -12.68 7.04 4.31
CA TYR A 517 -13.24 6.13 3.30
C TYR A 517 -12.57 4.75 3.22
N VAL A 518 -11.55 4.50 4.04
CA VAL A 518 -10.92 3.18 4.20
C VAL A 518 -11.00 2.73 5.65
N THR A 519 -11.37 1.48 5.87
CA THR A 519 -11.38 0.83 7.18
C THR A 519 -10.34 -0.28 7.18
N LEU A 520 -9.56 -0.36 8.25
CA LEU A 520 -8.73 -1.53 8.54
C LEU A 520 -9.58 -2.50 9.37
N ALA A 521 -9.98 -3.62 8.80
CA ALA A 521 -10.86 -4.59 9.46
C ALA A 521 -10.48 -6.03 9.13
N GLY A 522 -10.95 -6.94 9.98
CA GLY A 522 -11.02 -8.37 9.70
C GLY A 522 -12.46 -8.77 9.39
N GLY A 523 -12.64 -9.71 8.48
CA GLY A 523 -13.95 -10.19 8.13
C GLY A 523 -13.91 -11.46 7.29
N LYS A 524 -15.06 -12.13 7.22
CA LYS A 524 -15.24 -13.31 6.38
C LYS A 524 -15.37 -12.93 4.91
N SER A 525 -14.81 -13.75 4.04
CA SER A 525 -15.14 -13.72 2.61
C SER A 525 -16.62 -13.99 2.37
N THR A 526 -17.14 -13.57 1.22
CA THR A 526 -18.56 -13.72 0.86
C THR A 526 -19.04 -15.17 0.80
N ASP A 527 -18.15 -16.12 0.50
CA ASP A 527 -18.42 -17.56 0.51
C ASP A 527 -18.25 -18.20 1.90
N ASN A 528 -17.85 -17.42 2.91
CA ASN A 528 -17.50 -17.85 4.27
C ASN A 528 -16.37 -18.88 4.34
N LEU A 529 -15.49 -18.99 3.33
CA LEU A 529 -14.36 -19.94 3.34
C LEU A 529 -13.06 -19.32 3.86
N GLN A 530 -12.98 -18.00 3.96
CA GLN A 530 -11.77 -17.28 4.35
C GLN A 530 -12.08 -16.24 5.42
N TYR A 531 -11.15 -16.06 6.36
CA TYR A 531 -11.12 -14.90 7.23
C TYR A 531 -9.95 -14.02 6.82
N ASN A 532 -10.27 -12.87 6.26
CA ASN A 532 -9.33 -11.92 5.71
C ASN A 532 -9.14 -10.75 6.67
N VAL A 533 -7.95 -10.18 6.70
CA VAL A 533 -7.67 -8.91 7.37
C VAL A 533 -6.99 -7.97 6.39
N GLY A 534 -7.36 -6.70 6.40
CA GLY A 534 -6.75 -5.72 5.50
C GLY A 534 -7.55 -4.43 5.40
N PHE A 535 -7.20 -3.63 4.39
CA PHE A 535 -7.95 -2.43 4.09
C PHE A 535 -9.16 -2.76 3.23
N GLY A 536 -10.34 -2.34 3.69
CA GLY A 536 -11.57 -2.37 2.92
C GLY A 536 -12.13 -0.97 2.73
N LEU A 537 -13.03 -0.80 1.77
CA LEU A 537 -13.82 0.43 1.68
C LEU A 537 -14.73 0.56 2.89
N THR A 538 -14.73 1.74 3.53
CA THR A 538 -15.62 1.96 4.68
C THR A 538 -17.09 1.85 4.31
N TRP A 539 -17.46 2.13 3.05
CA TRP A 539 -18.82 1.90 2.54
C TRP A 539 -19.32 0.47 2.77
N LEU A 540 -18.44 -0.53 2.73
CA LEU A 540 -18.77 -1.95 2.86
C LEU A 540 -18.52 -2.50 4.28
N ALA A 541 -18.13 -1.66 5.25
CA ALA A 541 -17.71 -2.09 6.59
C ALA A 541 -18.88 -2.44 7.55
N GLY A 542 -20.08 -2.66 7.01
CA GLY A 542 -21.26 -3.09 7.78
C GLY A 542 -21.84 -2.05 8.76
N PRO A 543 -22.77 -2.45 9.64
CA PRO A 543 -23.56 -1.52 10.46
C PRO A 543 -22.79 -0.75 11.54
N THR A 544 -21.62 -1.23 11.95
CA THR A 544 -20.84 -0.65 13.05
C THR A 544 -19.87 0.43 12.56
N ALA A 545 -19.12 0.13 11.49
CA ALA A 545 -18.07 1.00 10.97
C ALA A 545 -18.44 1.69 9.65
N GLY A 546 -19.54 1.27 9.01
CA GLY A 546 -19.97 1.79 7.71
C GLY A 546 -20.16 3.30 7.69
N ASN A 547 -19.59 3.95 6.68
CA ASN A 547 -19.82 5.37 6.36
C ASN A 547 -19.68 5.60 4.85
N GLY A 548 -20.27 6.68 4.35
CA GLY A 548 -20.19 7.09 2.94
C GLY A 548 -19.45 8.41 2.71
N VAL A 549 -18.58 8.82 3.63
CA VAL A 549 -17.81 10.06 3.53
C VAL A 549 -16.44 9.76 2.93
N PHE A 550 -16.08 10.53 1.90
CA PHE A 550 -14.79 10.49 1.23
C PHE A 550 -14.11 11.86 1.39
N THR A 551 -13.30 12.02 2.44
CA THR A 551 -12.53 13.24 2.67
C THR A 551 -11.14 13.11 2.03
N LEU A 552 -10.97 13.74 0.87
CA LEU A 552 -9.68 13.86 0.20
C LEU A 552 -9.12 15.26 0.47
N ALA A 553 -8.26 15.38 1.48
CA ALA A 553 -7.92 16.67 2.09
C ALA A 553 -7.16 17.61 1.16
N ASN A 554 -6.21 17.10 0.37
CA ASN A 554 -5.32 17.90 -0.46
C ASN A 554 -5.72 17.82 -1.94
N THR A 555 -5.38 18.85 -2.72
CA THR A 555 -5.65 18.90 -4.16
C THR A 555 -4.99 17.78 -4.97
N SER A 556 -3.89 17.20 -4.47
CA SER A 556 -3.22 16.04 -5.06
C SER A 556 -3.88 14.70 -4.73
N ASP A 557 -4.72 14.65 -3.71
CA ASP A 557 -5.33 13.40 -3.25
C ASP A 557 -6.34 12.93 -4.29
N THR A 558 -6.21 11.68 -4.73
CA THR A 558 -7.13 11.06 -5.68
C THR A 558 -7.46 9.65 -5.23
N PHE A 559 -8.75 9.30 -5.28
CA PHE A 559 -9.22 7.94 -5.02
C PHE A 559 -10.28 7.53 -6.05
N ASN A 560 -10.12 6.33 -6.62
CA ASN A 560 -11.04 5.79 -7.61
C ASN A 560 -11.90 4.65 -7.03
N VAL A 561 -13.20 4.86 -6.95
CA VAL A 561 -14.18 3.83 -6.63
C VAL A 561 -14.55 3.10 -7.92
N ASP A 562 -13.80 2.05 -8.21
CA ASP A 562 -13.95 1.17 -9.38
C ASP A 562 -14.79 -0.09 -9.10
N ILE A 563 -15.50 -0.10 -7.97
CA ILE A 563 -16.52 -1.11 -7.63
C ILE A 563 -17.89 -0.44 -7.44
N ALA A 564 -18.96 -1.16 -7.74
CA ALA A 564 -20.31 -0.61 -7.64
C ALA A 564 -20.74 -0.42 -6.17
N LEU A 565 -21.25 0.78 -5.86
CA LEU A 565 -21.85 1.15 -4.59
C LEU A 565 -23.38 1.01 -4.68
N GLY A 566 -23.94 0.18 -3.80
CA GLY A 566 -25.38 0.04 -3.58
C GLY A 566 -25.74 0.30 -2.12
N ASP A 567 -27.05 0.41 -1.85
CA ASP A 567 -27.58 0.61 -0.50
C ASP A 567 -27.17 -0.53 0.44
N GLN A 568 -26.72 -0.17 1.65
CA GLN A 568 -26.33 -1.10 2.71
C GLN A 568 -27.48 -1.29 3.71
N THR A 569 -27.56 -2.46 4.35
CA THR A 569 -28.64 -2.80 5.30
C THR A 569 -28.24 -2.53 6.76
N GLY A 570 -29.12 -1.83 7.50
CA GLY A 570 -28.92 -1.42 8.90
C GLY A 570 -29.62 -2.33 9.93
N PRO A 571 -29.56 -1.98 11.24
CA PRO A 571 -29.39 -0.62 11.78
C PRO A 571 -27.94 -0.16 11.93
N PHE A 572 -27.60 0.99 11.36
CA PHE A 572 -26.27 1.60 11.47
C PHE A 572 -26.11 2.39 12.76
N THR A 573 -25.05 2.11 13.52
CA THR A 573 -24.73 2.82 14.78
C THR A 573 -23.82 4.02 14.57
N SER A 574 -23.20 4.15 13.40
CA SER A 574 -22.33 5.27 13.01
C SER A 574 -23.08 6.58 12.71
N GLY A 575 -24.41 6.57 12.65
CA GLY A 575 -25.23 7.70 12.21
C GLY A 575 -25.34 7.84 10.69
N TRP A 576 -24.68 6.96 9.92
CA TRP A 576 -24.85 6.86 8.46
C TRP A 576 -26.14 6.13 8.09
N SER A 577 -26.78 6.50 6.98
CA SER A 577 -28.03 5.90 6.52
C SER A 577 -27.85 4.65 5.65
N GLY A 578 -26.61 4.26 5.33
CA GLY A 578 -26.30 3.12 4.46
C GLY A 578 -26.35 3.42 2.96
N ASN A 579 -26.77 4.63 2.56
CA ASN A 579 -27.00 4.98 1.16
C ASN A 579 -26.56 6.39 0.76
N LYS A 580 -26.08 7.22 1.70
CA LYS A 580 -25.62 8.59 1.43
C LYS A 580 -24.13 8.61 1.07
N LEU A 581 -23.77 9.29 -0.02
CA LEU A 581 -22.38 9.58 -0.39
C LEU A 581 -22.04 11.05 -0.10
N THR A 582 -20.86 11.31 0.46
CA THR A 582 -20.37 12.68 0.70
C THR A 582 -18.92 12.79 0.24
N LYS A 583 -18.66 13.64 -0.76
CA LYS A 583 -17.31 14.04 -1.16
C LYS A 583 -16.92 15.31 -0.41
N ALA A 584 -15.83 15.25 0.36
CA ALA A 584 -15.27 16.36 1.12
C ALA A 584 -13.78 16.58 0.80
N GLY A 585 -13.24 17.72 1.25
CA GLY A 585 -11.85 18.14 1.01
C GLY A 585 -11.55 18.54 -0.44
N ASP A 586 -10.35 19.06 -0.68
CA ASP A 586 -9.98 19.70 -1.96
C ASP A 586 -9.60 18.72 -3.09
N GLY A 587 -9.41 17.43 -2.77
CA GLY A 587 -8.97 16.40 -3.71
C GLY A 587 -10.05 15.86 -4.64
N THR A 588 -9.73 14.79 -5.36
CA THR A 588 -10.56 14.21 -6.43
C THR A 588 -11.10 12.82 -6.08
N LEU A 589 -12.41 12.64 -6.12
CA LEU A 589 -13.05 11.31 -6.08
C LEU A 589 -13.53 10.95 -7.47
N ILE A 590 -13.14 9.77 -7.96
CA ILE A 590 -13.58 9.23 -9.24
C ILE A 590 -14.51 8.06 -8.96
N LEU A 591 -15.71 8.06 -9.55
CA LEU A 591 -16.56 6.88 -9.58
C LEU A 591 -16.43 6.24 -10.96
N SER A 592 -16.00 4.97 -11.04
CA SER A 592 -15.75 4.29 -12.33
C SER A 592 -16.62 3.03 -12.54
N ALA A 593 -17.42 2.65 -11.54
CA ALA A 593 -18.39 1.56 -11.65
C ALA A 593 -19.82 2.09 -11.62
N ALA A 594 -20.75 1.35 -12.25
CA ALA A 594 -22.16 1.72 -12.27
C ALA A 594 -22.77 1.64 -10.86
N ASN A 595 -23.22 2.77 -10.33
CA ASN A 595 -23.68 2.89 -8.95
C ASN A 595 -25.21 2.92 -8.87
N THR A 596 -25.77 2.29 -7.83
CA THR A 596 -27.24 2.13 -7.66
C THR A 596 -27.75 2.64 -6.32
N TYR A 597 -26.89 3.27 -5.50
CA TYR A 597 -27.31 3.81 -4.21
C TYR A 597 -28.34 4.93 -4.37
N THR A 598 -29.29 5.01 -3.44
CA THR A 598 -30.46 5.90 -3.55
C THR A 598 -30.37 7.18 -2.73
N GLY A 599 -29.47 7.22 -1.74
CA GLY A 599 -29.30 8.38 -0.86
C GLY A 599 -28.64 9.57 -1.57
N GLU A 600 -28.68 10.73 -0.92
CA GLU A 600 -28.08 11.97 -1.44
C GLU A 600 -26.58 11.81 -1.72
N THR A 601 -26.10 12.39 -2.82
CA THR A 601 -24.69 12.65 -3.09
C THR A 601 -24.37 14.11 -2.82
N ALA A 602 -23.68 14.38 -1.70
CA ALA A 602 -23.24 15.74 -1.35
C ALA A 602 -21.78 15.95 -1.78
N VAL A 603 -21.52 16.95 -2.62
CA VAL A 603 -20.17 17.34 -3.06
C VAL A 603 -19.81 18.66 -2.37
N ASN A 604 -19.18 18.55 -1.21
CA ASN A 604 -18.89 19.66 -0.31
C ASN A 604 -17.57 20.37 -0.62
N GLY A 605 -16.69 19.76 -1.43
CA GLY A 605 -15.39 20.32 -1.80
C GLY A 605 -14.67 19.46 -2.83
N GLY A 606 -13.69 20.05 -3.53
CA GLY A 606 -12.88 19.38 -4.54
C GLY A 606 -13.71 18.91 -5.74
N VAL A 607 -13.29 17.81 -6.38
CA VAL A 607 -13.89 17.31 -7.62
C VAL A 607 -14.48 15.91 -7.44
N LEU A 608 -15.71 15.71 -7.91
CA LEU A 608 -16.32 14.40 -8.16
C LEU A 608 -16.35 14.13 -9.67
N ILE A 609 -15.68 13.08 -10.12
CA ILE A 609 -15.57 12.71 -11.54
C ILE A 609 -16.41 11.48 -11.83
N GLN A 610 -17.22 11.56 -12.89
CA GLN A 610 -17.83 10.43 -13.55
C GLN A 610 -16.79 9.75 -14.47
N GLY A 611 -16.19 8.66 -14.00
CA GLY A 611 -15.16 7.91 -14.73
C GLY A 611 -15.71 6.92 -15.77
N ALA A 612 -16.99 6.56 -15.68
CA ALA A 612 -17.67 5.68 -16.64
C ALA A 612 -19.17 5.99 -16.76
N ILE A 613 -19.81 5.52 -17.83
CA ILE A 613 -21.27 5.63 -18.01
C ILE A 613 -21.99 4.99 -16.81
N GLY A 614 -22.93 5.72 -16.20
CA GLY A 614 -23.73 5.24 -15.06
C GLY A 614 -23.01 5.24 -13.71
N SER A 615 -21.79 5.78 -13.63
CA SER A 615 -21.04 5.83 -12.38
C SER A 615 -21.49 6.91 -11.40
N LEU A 616 -22.17 7.95 -11.86
CA LEU A 616 -23.01 8.76 -10.99
C LEU A 616 -24.38 8.07 -10.90
N SER A 617 -24.83 7.72 -9.69
CA SER A 617 -26.12 7.06 -9.48
C SER A 617 -27.27 7.95 -9.95
N GLY A 618 -28.07 7.44 -10.89
CA GLY A 618 -29.26 8.14 -11.38
C GLY A 618 -30.43 8.19 -10.39
N ALA A 619 -30.40 7.35 -9.35
CA ALA A 619 -31.39 7.36 -8.29
C ALA A 619 -31.09 8.39 -7.18
N SER A 620 -29.87 8.95 -7.18
CA SER A 620 -29.40 9.88 -6.14
C SER A 620 -29.77 11.33 -6.46
N THR A 621 -30.09 12.10 -5.43
CA THR A 621 -30.15 13.57 -5.49
C THR A 621 -28.75 14.15 -5.25
N TYR A 622 -28.36 15.19 -5.99
CA TYR A 622 -27.03 15.80 -5.89
C TYR A 622 -27.09 17.21 -5.32
N SER A 623 -26.19 17.52 -4.40
CA SER A 623 -25.94 18.87 -3.90
C SER A 623 -24.46 19.24 -4.10
N ILE A 624 -24.19 20.38 -4.72
CA ILE A 624 -22.82 20.86 -5.00
C ILE A 624 -22.60 22.17 -4.25
N ALA A 625 -21.62 22.18 -3.34
CA ALA A 625 -21.24 23.37 -2.59
C ALA A 625 -20.44 24.37 -3.43
N GLN A 626 -20.32 25.60 -2.93
CA GLN A 626 -19.46 26.62 -3.53
C GLN A 626 -18.00 26.12 -3.63
N ALA A 627 -17.34 26.39 -4.76
CA ALA A 627 -16.00 25.91 -5.11
C ALA A 627 -15.83 24.39 -5.30
N ALA A 628 -16.89 23.59 -5.16
CA ALA A 628 -16.88 22.17 -5.51
C ALA A 628 -17.25 21.95 -6.99
N GLN A 629 -16.84 20.82 -7.56
CA GLN A 629 -17.11 20.48 -8.97
C GLN A 629 -17.62 19.06 -9.14
N ILE A 630 -18.60 18.88 -10.02
CA ILE A 630 -18.91 17.60 -10.67
C ILE A 630 -18.42 17.66 -12.12
N ALA A 631 -17.61 16.68 -12.55
CA ALA A 631 -17.19 16.51 -13.93
C ALA A 631 -17.84 15.25 -14.53
N LEU A 632 -18.64 15.42 -15.58
CA LEU A 632 -19.39 14.33 -16.23
C LEU A 632 -18.54 13.54 -17.22
N GLY A 633 -17.36 14.03 -17.60
CA GLY A 633 -16.42 13.31 -18.48
C GLY A 633 -16.93 13.09 -19.92
N GLY A 634 -17.98 13.79 -20.34
CA GLY A 634 -18.61 13.62 -21.65
C GLY A 634 -19.60 12.45 -21.74
N TYR A 635 -19.97 11.81 -20.62
CA TYR A 635 -20.97 10.75 -20.63
C TYR A 635 -22.37 11.28 -20.34
N ALA A 636 -23.38 10.67 -20.97
CA ALA A 636 -24.77 10.91 -20.62
C ALA A 636 -25.02 10.50 -19.15
N THR A 637 -25.57 11.42 -18.36
CA THR A 637 -25.75 11.26 -16.92
C THR A 637 -27.21 11.47 -16.56
N SER A 638 -27.74 10.68 -15.63
CA SER A 638 -29.02 10.96 -14.99
C SER A 638 -28.81 11.25 -13.51
N MET A 639 -29.67 12.10 -12.94
CA MET A 639 -29.71 12.43 -11.52
C MET A 639 -31.17 12.61 -11.08
N ALA A 640 -31.51 12.25 -9.84
CA ALA A 640 -32.89 12.38 -9.35
C ALA A 640 -33.30 13.85 -9.17
N ALA A 641 -32.38 14.69 -8.66
CA ALA A 641 -32.50 16.14 -8.54
C ALA A 641 -31.09 16.75 -8.42
N LEU A 642 -30.93 18.05 -8.68
CA LEU A 642 -29.64 18.74 -8.58
C LEU A 642 -29.79 20.14 -7.96
N SER A 643 -29.04 20.39 -6.88
CA SER A 643 -28.80 21.74 -6.33
C SER A 643 -27.35 22.15 -6.58
N ASN A 644 -27.12 23.28 -7.26
CA ASN A 644 -25.82 23.67 -7.78
C ASN A 644 -25.37 25.07 -7.32
N ALA A 645 -24.50 25.12 -6.31
CA ALA A 645 -23.73 26.31 -5.93
C ALA A 645 -22.28 26.29 -6.47
N GLY A 646 -21.84 25.16 -7.05
CA GLY A 646 -20.48 24.94 -7.54
C GLY A 646 -20.39 24.92 -9.07
N THR A 647 -19.56 24.04 -9.62
CA THR A 647 -19.41 23.87 -11.08
C THR A 647 -19.87 22.49 -11.53
N VAL A 648 -20.68 22.44 -12.59
CA VAL A 648 -20.95 21.21 -13.35
C VAL A 648 -20.24 21.34 -14.68
N ASP A 649 -19.22 20.51 -14.89
CA ASP A 649 -18.48 20.43 -16.14
C ASP A 649 -18.95 19.21 -16.94
N PHE A 650 -19.52 19.45 -18.11
CA PHE A 650 -20.04 18.37 -18.96
C PHE A 650 -18.90 17.57 -19.63
N GLY A 651 -17.74 18.18 -19.86
CA GLY A 651 -16.63 17.57 -20.60
C GLY A 651 -16.96 17.19 -22.05
N GLY A 652 -16.02 16.51 -22.71
CA GLY A 652 -16.18 16.07 -24.10
C GLY A 652 -16.05 17.23 -25.11
N ALA A 653 -16.69 17.08 -26.28
CA ALA A 653 -16.63 18.04 -27.39
C ALA A 653 -18.05 18.50 -27.82
N GLY A 654 -19.00 18.47 -26.88
CA GLY A 654 -20.41 18.73 -27.12
C GLY A 654 -21.26 17.48 -27.38
N GLY A 655 -22.53 17.54 -26.99
CA GLY A 655 -23.56 16.50 -27.16
C GLY A 655 -23.89 15.73 -25.88
N THR A 656 -23.22 16.02 -24.77
CA THR A 656 -23.43 15.40 -23.46
C THR A 656 -24.77 15.87 -22.88
N ILE A 657 -25.59 14.94 -22.39
CA ILE A 657 -26.87 15.26 -21.76
C ILE A 657 -26.77 14.96 -20.26
N LEU A 658 -27.03 15.97 -19.44
CA LEU A 658 -27.32 15.80 -18.02
C LEU A 658 -28.85 15.81 -17.84
N ASN A 659 -29.42 14.65 -17.53
CA ASN A 659 -30.84 14.46 -17.31
C ASN A 659 -31.18 14.50 -15.82
N VAL A 660 -31.71 15.62 -15.34
CA VAL A 660 -32.22 15.79 -13.97
C VAL A 660 -33.71 15.45 -13.99
N THR A 661 -34.10 14.28 -13.49
CA THR A 661 -35.49 13.82 -13.59
C THR A 661 -36.46 14.63 -12.73
N GLY A 662 -35.97 15.21 -11.64
CA GLY A 662 -36.70 16.11 -10.75
C GLY A 662 -36.30 17.57 -10.95
N ASN A 663 -36.22 18.33 -9.85
CA ASN A 663 -35.95 19.75 -9.89
C ASN A 663 -34.46 20.08 -10.04
N TYR A 664 -34.17 21.20 -10.72
CA TYR A 664 -32.86 21.84 -10.76
C TYR A 664 -32.91 23.16 -9.98
N ILE A 665 -32.05 23.31 -8.98
CA ILE A 665 -31.95 24.51 -8.14
C ILE A 665 -30.57 25.13 -8.36
N GLY A 666 -30.53 26.32 -8.93
CA GLY A 666 -29.30 27.11 -9.05
C GLY A 666 -29.06 27.98 -7.83
N ASP A 667 -27.88 27.93 -7.24
CA ASP A 667 -27.47 28.78 -6.12
C ASP A 667 -26.18 29.55 -6.46
N GLY A 668 -26.18 30.20 -7.64
CA GLY A 668 -25.02 30.91 -8.17
C GLY A 668 -23.95 30.02 -8.80
N GLY A 669 -24.20 28.72 -8.92
CA GLY A 669 -23.30 27.77 -9.58
C GLY A 669 -23.14 28.00 -11.08
N THR A 670 -22.17 27.31 -11.68
CA THR A 670 -21.83 27.38 -13.10
C THR A 670 -22.10 26.05 -13.81
N LEU A 671 -22.67 26.11 -15.01
CA LEU A 671 -22.70 25.00 -15.97
C LEU A 671 -21.68 25.31 -17.06
N VAL A 672 -20.71 24.41 -17.27
CA VAL A 672 -19.74 24.51 -18.36
C VAL A 672 -20.17 23.57 -19.47
N LEU A 673 -20.62 24.15 -20.58
CA LEU A 673 -21.16 23.45 -21.74
C LEU A 673 -20.19 23.54 -22.91
N ASN A 674 -19.89 22.41 -23.53
CA ASN A 674 -19.11 22.35 -24.76
C ASN A 674 -20.08 22.38 -25.95
N THR A 675 -19.80 23.26 -26.89
CA THR A 675 -20.65 23.45 -28.07
C THR A 675 -19.79 23.63 -29.31
N VAL A 676 -20.14 22.96 -30.41
CA VAL A 676 -19.63 23.30 -31.74
C VAL A 676 -20.57 24.38 -32.30
N LEU A 677 -20.26 25.66 -32.02
CA LEU A 677 -21.15 26.77 -32.36
C LEU A 677 -21.34 26.95 -33.88
N GLY A 678 -22.59 26.88 -34.32
CA GLY A 678 -23.05 27.00 -35.71
C GLY A 678 -24.53 27.44 -35.75
N ASP A 679 -25.35 26.78 -36.57
CA ASP A 679 -26.79 27.05 -36.64
C ASP A 679 -27.57 26.25 -35.57
N ASP A 680 -28.90 26.19 -35.68
CA ASP A 680 -29.79 25.49 -34.75
C ASP A 680 -29.46 23.99 -34.57
N SER A 681 -28.68 23.40 -35.49
CA SER A 681 -28.24 21.99 -35.43
C SER A 681 -26.92 21.77 -34.69
N SER A 682 -26.38 22.81 -34.05
CA SER A 682 -25.11 22.77 -33.32
C SER A 682 -25.04 21.60 -32.35
N LYS A 683 -23.95 20.84 -32.42
CA LYS A 683 -23.66 19.77 -31.46
C LYS A 683 -23.31 20.42 -30.12
N THR A 684 -24.23 20.40 -29.18
CA THR A 684 -24.10 21.08 -27.89
C THR A 684 -24.37 20.13 -26.74
N ASP A 685 -23.64 20.33 -25.64
CA ASP A 685 -24.05 19.81 -24.35
C ASP A 685 -25.39 20.44 -23.93
N ARG A 686 -26.18 19.68 -23.16
CA ARG A 686 -27.53 20.10 -22.76
C ARG A 686 -27.88 19.65 -21.34
N LEU A 687 -28.38 20.57 -20.53
CA LEU A 687 -29.10 20.27 -19.30
C LEU A 687 -30.57 19.96 -19.66
N GLN A 688 -31.07 18.78 -19.31
CA GLN A 688 -32.48 18.39 -19.42
C GLN A 688 -33.06 18.29 -18.01
N VAL A 689 -34.11 19.05 -17.72
CA VAL A 689 -34.79 19.06 -16.41
C VAL A 689 -36.22 18.58 -16.58
N GLY A 690 -36.56 17.46 -15.94
CA GLY A 690 -37.91 16.89 -15.95
C GLY A 690 -38.89 17.57 -14.98
N GLY A 691 -38.37 18.23 -13.93
CA GLY A 691 -39.13 19.02 -12.96
C GLY A 691 -38.97 20.53 -13.14
N ASP A 692 -39.09 21.27 -12.04
CA ASP A 692 -39.02 22.74 -12.04
C ASP A 692 -37.56 23.24 -11.95
N THR A 693 -37.28 24.40 -12.54
CA THR A 693 -36.04 25.16 -12.30
C THR A 693 -36.29 26.33 -11.34
N SER A 694 -35.30 26.66 -10.51
CA SER A 694 -35.35 27.84 -9.63
C SER A 694 -33.95 28.38 -9.32
N GLY A 695 -33.88 29.60 -8.78
CA GLY A 695 -32.63 30.22 -8.36
C GLY A 695 -31.79 30.76 -9.53
N SER A 696 -30.47 30.87 -9.37
CA SER A 696 -29.58 31.49 -10.37
C SER A 696 -28.45 30.57 -10.80
N THR A 697 -28.09 30.60 -12.08
CA THR A 697 -27.00 29.78 -12.64
C THR A 697 -26.26 30.55 -13.75
N THR A 698 -24.94 30.50 -13.70
CA THR A 698 -24.08 30.99 -14.78
C THR A 698 -23.89 29.88 -15.81
N VAL A 699 -24.02 30.19 -17.10
CA VAL A 699 -23.76 29.28 -18.21
C VAL A 699 -22.49 29.72 -18.90
N LYS A 700 -21.46 28.87 -18.89
CA LYS A 700 -20.22 29.10 -19.63
C LYS A 700 -20.21 28.18 -20.85
N VAL A 701 -20.14 28.77 -22.03
CA VAL A 701 -20.08 28.02 -23.29
C VAL A 701 -18.64 27.99 -23.79
N ILE A 702 -18.12 26.80 -24.04
CA ILE A 702 -16.81 26.59 -24.65
C ILE A 702 -17.02 26.19 -26.10
N ASN A 703 -16.58 27.04 -27.03
CA ASN A 703 -16.66 26.76 -28.46
C ASN A 703 -15.57 25.75 -28.88
N HIS A 704 -15.97 24.53 -29.25
CA HIS A 704 -15.08 23.48 -29.72
C HIS A 704 -14.91 23.51 -31.24
N GLY A 705 -14.36 24.61 -31.76
CA GLY A 705 -14.03 24.76 -33.19
C GLY A 705 -15.23 25.02 -34.10
N GLY A 706 -16.37 25.44 -33.54
CA GLY A 706 -17.49 25.94 -34.32
C GLY A 706 -17.14 27.25 -35.03
N VAL A 707 -17.47 27.34 -36.32
CA VAL A 707 -17.18 28.50 -37.17
C VAL A 707 -18.23 29.61 -37.07
N GLY A 708 -19.31 29.36 -36.33
CA GLY A 708 -20.47 30.23 -36.23
C GLY A 708 -21.33 30.24 -37.49
N ALA A 709 -22.63 30.43 -37.30
CA ALA A 709 -23.63 30.63 -38.34
C ALA A 709 -24.84 31.37 -37.76
N GLN A 710 -25.69 31.89 -38.65
CA GLN A 710 -26.94 32.50 -38.23
C GLN A 710 -27.94 31.41 -37.76
N THR A 711 -28.49 31.59 -36.55
CA THR A 711 -29.57 30.76 -36.00
C THR A 711 -30.94 31.22 -36.51
N THR A 712 -31.89 30.29 -36.70
CA THR A 712 -33.30 30.64 -36.99
C THR A 712 -34.17 30.50 -35.74
N GLU A 713 -34.04 29.39 -35.02
CA GLU A 713 -34.72 29.12 -33.75
C GLU A 713 -33.81 29.38 -32.54
N GLY A 714 -32.52 29.06 -32.67
CA GLY A 714 -31.53 29.06 -31.60
C GLY A 714 -31.02 27.66 -31.24
N ILE A 715 -29.84 27.60 -30.64
CA ILE A 715 -29.21 26.36 -30.17
C ILE A 715 -29.74 26.05 -28.76
N LYS A 716 -30.56 25.01 -28.61
CA LYS A 716 -31.14 24.61 -27.32
C LYS A 716 -30.09 24.02 -26.39
N ILE A 717 -29.78 24.70 -25.29
CA ILE A 717 -28.75 24.28 -24.31
C ILE A 717 -29.32 23.90 -22.95
N ILE A 718 -30.55 24.33 -22.63
CA ILE A 718 -31.28 23.91 -21.44
C ILE A 718 -32.72 23.61 -21.88
N ALA A 719 -33.21 22.43 -21.49
CA ALA A 719 -34.59 22.01 -21.71
C ALA A 719 -35.29 21.81 -20.37
N VAL A 720 -36.51 22.34 -20.22
CA VAL A 720 -37.29 22.31 -18.97
C VAL A 720 -38.70 21.82 -19.24
N ASP A 721 -39.03 20.64 -18.73
CA ASP A 721 -40.38 20.07 -18.87
C ASP A 721 -41.36 20.62 -17.81
N GLY A 722 -40.86 21.09 -16.67
CA GLY A 722 -41.64 21.73 -15.59
C GLY A 722 -41.70 23.26 -15.69
N GLN A 723 -41.82 23.95 -14.55
CA GLN A 723 -41.81 25.42 -14.51
C GLN A 723 -40.37 25.97 -14.60
N SER A 724 -40.10 26.82 -15.59
CA SER A 724 -38.78 27.43 -15.81
C SER A 724 -38.54 28.69 -14.97
N ASN A 725 -38.68 28.61 -13.64
CA ASN A 725 -38.54 29.79 -12.75
C ASN A 725 -37.08 30.13 -12.40
N GLY A 726 -36.10 29.37 -12.90
CA GLY A 726 -34.68 29.63 -12.72
C GLY A 726 -34.16 30.70 -13.67
N THR A 727 -33.20 31.50 -13.21
CA THR A 727 -32.49 32.49 -14.04
C THR A 727 -31.15 31.93 -14.51
N PHE A 728 -30.96 31.84 -15.83
CA PHE A 728 -29.68 31.48 -16.43
C PHE A 728 -29.01 32.72 -17.05
N SER A 729 -27.72 32.89 -16.80
CA SER A 729 -26.95 34.04 -17.30
C SER A 729 -25.70 33.57 -18.03
N LEU A 730 -25.48 34.05 -19.25
CA LEU A 730 -24.31 33.66 -20.05
C LEU A 730 -23.05 34.35 -19.51
N ALA A 731 -21.99 33.57 -19.29
CA ALA A 731 -20.64 34.11 -19.16
C ALA A 731 -20.10 34.39 -20.58
N GLY A 732 -20.33 35.61 -21.06
CA GLY A 732 -19.97 36.02 -22.41
C GLY A 732 -18.47 36.35 -22.56
N ASP A 733 -18.02 36.36 -23.81
CA ASP A 733 -16.74 36.90 -24.21
C ASP A 733 -16.72 38.43 -24.16
N TYR A 734 -17.88 39.05 -24.38
CA TYR A 734 -18.11 40.49 -24.31
C TYR A 734 -19.58 40.83 -24.03
N THR A 735 -19.82 42.12 -23.78
CA THR A 735 -21.17 42.69 -23.65
C THR A 735 -21.54 43.44 -24.93
N THR A 736 -22.65 43.08 -25.55
CA THR A 736 -23.22 43.82 -26.68
C THR A 736 -23.70 45.20 -26.26
N LYS A 737 -23.91 46.12 -27.21
CA LYS A 737 -24.31 47.50 -26.90
C LYS A 737 -25.69 47.63 -26.24
N ASP A 738 -26.57 46.64 -26.43
CA ASP A 738 -27.87 46.52 -25.75
C ASP A 738 -27.77 45.82 -24.37
N GLY A 739 -26.55 45.51 -23.90
CA GLY A 739 -26.29 45.03 -22.54
C GLY A 739 -26.33 43.52 -22.36
N GLN A 740 -26.43 42.73 -23.42
CA GLN A 740 -26.43 41.27 -23.36
C GLN A 740 -25.00 40.71 -23.35
N GLN A 741 -24.78 39.63 -22.59
CA GLN A 741 -23.55 38.85 -22.68
C GLN A 741 -23.58 38.02 -23.96
N ALA A 742 -22.48 37.98 -24.71
CA ALA A 742 -22.37 37.23 -25.96
C ALA A 742 -21.08 36.41 -26.04
N VAL A 743 -21.16 35.22 -26.63
CA VAL A 743 -20.01 34.34 -26.92
C VAL A 743 -19.72 34.36 -28.42
N VAL A 744 -18.46 34.52 -28.80
CA VAL A 744 -18.04 34.66 -30.20
C VAL A 744 -17.72 33.30 -30.82
N ALA A 745 -18.22 33.07 -32.05
CA ALA A 745 -17.78 31.98 -32.91
C ALA A 745 -17.65 32.47 -34.35
N GLY A 746 -16.41 32.59 -34.81
CA GLY A 746 -16.11 33.04 -36.16
C GLY A 746 -16.66 34.43 -36.47
N ALA A 747 -17.52 34.52 -37.48
CA ALA A 747 -18.13 35.79 -37.89
C ALA A 747 -19.32 36.21 -37.02
N TYR A 748 -19.84 35.30 -36.19
CA TYR A 748 -21.08 35.49 -35.43
C TYR A 748 -20.81 35.52 -33.93
N ALA A 749 -21.74 36.09 -33.17
CA ALA A 749 -21.77 35.97 -31.71
C ALA A 749 -23.17 35.59 -31.24
N TYR A 750 -23.26 34.93 -30.08
CA TYR A 750 -24.48 34.32 -29.57
C TYR A 750 -24.81 34.84 -28.19
N THR A 751 -26.07 35.26 -28.00
CA THR A 751 -26.64 35.69 -26.72
C THR A 751 -27.60 34.62 -26.21
N LEU A 752 -27.84 34.59 -24.90
CA LEU A 752 -28.70 33.60 -24.25
C LEU A 752 -30.13 34.13 -24.09
N HIS A 753 -31.12 33.34 -24.51
CA HIS A 753 -32.54 33.70 -24.46
C HIS A 753 -33.36 32.58 -23.85
N GLU A 754 -34.38 32.95 -23.07
CA GLU A 754 -35.47 32.07 -22.65
C GLU A 754 -36.55 32.05 -23.75
N GLY A 755 -37.09 30.87 -24.03
CA GLY A 755 -38.01 30.62 -25.14
C GLY A 755 -37.27 30.34 -26.44
N GLY A 756 -37.92 29.63 -27.36
CA GLY A 756 -37.54 29.59 -28.77
C GLY A 756 -38.00 30.84 -29.56
N VAL A 757 -37.55 31.02 -30.80
CA VAL A 757 -38.06 32.10 -31.68
C VAL A 757 -39.49 31.79 -32.11
N SER A 758 -39.76 30.55 -32.54
CA SER A 758 -41.12 30.09 -32.89
C SER A 758 -41.91 29.62 -31.67
N THR A 759 -41.23 29.28 -30.57
CA THR A 759 -41.85 28.89 -29.28
C THR A 759 -41.41 29.78 -28.09
N PRO A 760 -41.77 31.07 -28.04
CA PRO A 760 -41.29 32.01 -27.00
C PRO A 760 -41.72 31.73 -25.56
N SER A 761 -42.49 30.66 -25.33
CA SER A 761 -43.06 30.31 -24.01
C SER A 761 -42.88 28.83 -23.69
N ASP A 762 -41.95 28.14 -24.35
CA ASP A 762 -41.63 26.73 -24.05
C ASP A 762 -40.85 26.56 -22.73
N GLY A 763 -40.27 27.64 -22.19
CA GLY A 763 -39.47 27.62 -20.95
C GLY A 763 -38.05 27.09 -21.15
N ASP A 764 -37.67 26.73 -22.37
CA ASP A 764 -36.33 26.27 -22.73
C ASP A 764 -35.38 27.44 -22.94
N TRP A 765 -34.07 27.21 -22.89
CA TRP A 765 -33.06 28.26 -23.10
C TRP A 765 -32.16 27.97 -24.30
N TYR A 766 -31.95 29.02 -25.10
CA TYR A 766 -31.32 28.93 -26.42
C TYR A 766 -30.21 29.98 -26.58
N LEU A 767 -29.11 29.57 -27.22
CA LEU A 767 -28.12 30.52 -27.76
C LEU A 767 -28.60 31.00 -29.14
N ARG A 768 -28.70 32.31 -29.34
CA ARG A 768 -29.15 32.92 -30.60
C ARG A 768 -28.15 33.92 -31.13
N SER A 769 -27.93 33.90 -32.43
CA SER A 769 -27.05 34.84 -33.13
C SER A 769 -27.78 36.04 -33.72
N GLU A 770 -29.03 36.30 -33.35
CA GLU A 770 -29.85 37.42 -33.84
C GLU A 770 -30.16 38.39 -32.71
N LEU A 771 -30.24 39.69 -33.03
CA LEU A 771 -30.67 40.73 -32.09
C LEU A 771 -32.19 40.61 -31.83
N LYS A 772 -32.61 40.75 -30.57
CA LYS A 772 -34.01 40.61 -30.14
C LYS A 772 -34.98 41.55 -30.89
N ASP A 773 -34.50 42.74 -31.29
CA ASP A 773 -35.32 43.80 -31.88
C ASP A 773 -34.91 44.21 -33.31
N SER A 774 -33.94 43.53 -33.94
CA SER A 774 -33.53 43.82 -35.32
C SER A 774 -33.19 42.55 -36.10
N LYS A 775 -33.59 42.48 -37.38
CA LYS A 775 -33.45 41.29 -38.25
C LYS A 775 -31.99 41.01 -38.71
N GLY A 776 -30.99 41.51 -38.00
CA GLY A 776 -29.58 41.37 -38.34
C GLY A 776 -28.86 40.40 -37.40
N PRO A 777 -27.86 39.64 -37.88
CA PRO A 777 -27.05 38.80 -37.03
C PRO A 777 -26.18 39.65 -36.10
N ILE A 778 -25.95 39.16 -34.88
CA ILE A 778 -24.91 39.66 -34.00
C ILE A 778 -23.58 39.14 -34.55
N ILE A 779 -22.68 40.05 -34.91
CA ILE A 779 -21.39 39.73 -35.52
C ILE A 779 -20.23 39.90 -34.53
N ASN A 780 -19.11 39.26 -34.83
CA ASN A 780 -17.86 39.41 -34.06
C ASN A 780 -17.45 40.91 -33.96
N PRO A 781 -17.19 41.42 -32.74
CA PRO A 781 -16.92 42.84 -32.52
C PRO A 781 -15.58 43.34 -33.10
N GLY A 782 -14.72 42.45 -33.60
CA GLY A 782 -13.50 42.79 -34.32
C GLY A 782 -13.72 43.16 -35.78
N ILE A 783 -14.82 42.72 -36.42
CA ILE A 783 -15.06 42.88 -37.86
C ILE A 783 -14.99 44.35 -38.33
N PRO A 784 -15.68 45.32 -37.69
CA PRO A 784 -15.60 46.72 -38.11
C PRO A 784 -14.16 47.27 -38.04
N LEU A 785 -13.35 46.79 -37.10
CA LEU A 785 -11.96 47.21 -36.94
C LEU A 785 -11.09 46.65 -38.07
N TYR A 786 -11.28 45.39 -38.46
CA TYR A 786 -10.56 44.78 -39.58
C TYR A 786 -10.85 45.52 -40.89
N GLN A 787 -12.11 45.91 -41.13
CA GLN A 787 -12.50 46.73 -42.28
C GLN A 787 -11.84 48.12 -42.24
N GLY A 788 -11.82 48.77 -41.08
CA GLY A 788 -11.21 50.10 -40.93
C GLY A 788 -9.69 50.13 -41.13
N ALA A 789 -8.97 49.06 -40.76
CA ALA A 789 -7.53 48.97 -41.02
C ALA A 789 -7.18 49.08 -42.52
N VAL A 790 -8.01 48.52 -43.40
CA VAL A 790 -7.81 48.62 -44.85
C VAL A 790 -7.83 50.08 -45.29
N GLN A 791 -8.80 50.86 -44.80
CA GLN A 791 -8.92 52.28 -45.12
C GLN A 791 -7.78 53.12 -44.52
N ALA A 792 -7.32 52.78 -43.30
CA ALA A 792 -6.19 53.44 -42.66
C ALA A 792 -4.88 53.21 -43.43
N MET A 793 -4.63 51.97 -43.88
CA MET A 793 -3.50 51.65 -44.77
C MET A 793 -3.63 52.37 -46.12
N GLN A 794 -4.81 52.39 -46.74
CA GLN A 794 -5.04 53.13 -47.99
C GLN A 794 -4.74 54.63 -47.84
N ALA A 795 -5.11 55.25 -46.71
CA ALA A 795 -4.82 56.65 -46.44
C ALA A 795 -3.30 56.94 -46.40
N LEU A 796 -2.49 55.99 -45.92
CA LEU A 796 -1.02 56.09 -45.90
C LEU A 796 -0.35 55.71 -47.24
N ASN A 797 -1.08 55.02 -48.14
CA ASN A 797 -0.59 54.55 -49.42
C ASN A 797 -0.87 55.52 -50.59
N LYS A 798 -1.43 56.71 -50.32
CA LYS A 798 -1.71 57.72 -51.35
C LYS A 798 -0.45 58.45 -51.79
N LEU A 799 -0.32 58.66 -53.10
CA LEU A 799 0.81 59.38 -53.69
C LEU A 799 0.50 60.88 -53.85
N PRO A 800 1.48 61.75 -53.61
CA PRO A 800 1.32 63.20 -53.77
C PRO A 800 1.24 63.59 -55.25
N THR A 801 0.86 64.84 -55.51
CA THR A 801 1.09 65.47 -56.81
C THR A 801 2.54 65.89 -56.97
N LEU A 802 2.98 66.18 -58.20
CA LEU A 802 4.32 66.72 -58.44
C LEU A 802 4.54 68.00 -57.63
N GLN A 803 3.57 68.92 -57.63
CA GLN A 803 3.67 70.20 -56.93
C GLN A 803 3.72 70.06 -55.40
N GLN A 804 3.00 69.08 -54.84
CA GLN A 804 3.09 68.74 -53.42
C GLN A 804 4.43 68.08 -53.04
N ARG A 805 5.12 67.44 -54.01
CA ARG A 805 6.42 66.80 -53.76
C ARG A 805 7.56 67.79 -53.84
N VAL A 806 7.63 68.60 -54.89
CA VAL A 806 8.81 69.44 -55.18
C VAL A 806 8.58 70.93 -54.99
N GLY A 807 7.35 71.33 -54.62
CA GLY A 807 6.95 72.74 -54.62
C GLY A 807 6.78 73.24 -56.05
N ASN A 808 7.31 74.43 -56.34
CA ASN A 808 7.15 75.03 -57.65
C ASN A 808 7.76 74.16 -58.78
N ARG A 809 6.95 73.85 -59.80
CA ARG A 809 7.26 72.90 -60.87
C ARG A 809 8.35 73.38 -61.86
N TYR A 810 8.43 74.68 -62.09
CA TYR A 810 9.32 75.30 -63.08
C TYR A 810 9.82 76.66 -62.60
N TRP A 811 11.11 76.95 -62.63
CA TRP A 811 11.61 78.32 -62.55
C TRP A 811 12.09 78.72 -63.97
N ASN A 812 11.38 79.62 -64.65
CA ASN A 812 11.76 80.05 -66.00
C ASN A 812 12.71 81.26 -65.92
N SER A 813 13.67 81.33 -66.85
CA SER A 813 14.60 82.44 -67.08
C SER A 813 14.04 83.50 -68.04
N ALA A 814 12.93 83.23 -68.74
CA ALA A 814 12.26 84.24 -69.55
C ALA A 814 11.40 85.18 -68.68
N ALA A 815 11.95 86.37 -68.40
CA ALA A 815 11.24 87.59 -68.01
C ALA A 815 10.45 87.55 -66.69
N ASN A 816 11.12 87.35 -65.56
CA ASN A 816 10.65 87.93 -64.30
C ASN A 816 11.47 89.20 -64.05
N PRO A 817 10.87 90.41 -63.96
CA PRO A 817 11.63 91.61 -63.60
C PRO A 817 12.18 91.42 -62.19
N VAL A 818 13.50 91.23 -62.07
CA VAL A 818 14.16 91.11 -60.77
C VAL A 818 14.30 92.53 -60.21
N ILE A 819 13.50 92.84 -59.19
CA ILE A 819 13.55 94.12 -58.49
C ILE A 819 14.67 94.11 -57.44
N GLU A 820 15.49 95.16 -57.40
CA GLU A 820 16.48 95.37 -56.32
C GLU A 820 15.72 95.83 -55.06
N GLN A 821 16.13 95.37 -53.87
CA GLN A 821 15.44 95.70 -52.63
C GLN A 821 15.56 97.22 -52.31
N GLY A 822 14.59 98.02 -52.79
CA GLY A 822 14.44 99.43 -52.45
C GLY A 822 14.61 100.48 -53.56
N ALA A 823 14.66 100.11 -54.85
CA ALA A 823 14.76 101.10 -55.95
C ALA A 823 13.93 100.75 -57.20
N ASP A 824 13.60 101.79 -57.98
CA ASP A 824 12.86 101.74 -59.26
C ASP A 824 13.66 101.01 -60.36
N ALA A 825 12.96 100.33 -61.26
CA ALA A 825 13.54 99.41 -62.26
C ALA A 825 14.58 100.07 -63.19
N ILE A 826 15.78 99.50 -63.28
CA ILE A 826 16.78 99.86 -64.30
C ILE A 826 16.96 98.68 -65.27
N ALA A 827 16.84 99.00 -66.56
CA ALA A 827 16.85 98.07 -67.68
C ALA A 827 18.23 97.44 -67.97
N THR A 828 18.32 96.10 -67.85
CA THR A 828 19.25 95.13 -68.52
C THR A 828 20.78 95.30 -68.34
N PRO A 829 21.59 94.21 -68.28
CA PRO A 829 21.48 92.93 -69.01
C PRO A 829 20.88 91.80 -68.16
N LEU A 830 19.84 91.09 -68.62
CA LEU A 830 19.94 89.90 -69.48
C LEU A 830 21.05 88.95 -69.02
N VAL A 831 20.66 87.93 -68.25
CA VAL A 831 21.43 86.67 -68.15
C VAL A 831 21.82 86.23 -69.56
N SER A 832 23.07 85.79 -69.72
CA SER A 832 23.65 85.47 -71.02
C SER A 832 22.89 84.36 -71.75
N SER A 833 22.96 84.33 -73.07
CA SER A 833 22.25 83.39 -73.95
C SER A 833 22.59 81.90 -73.76
N GLU A 834 23.50 81.55 -72.86
CA GLU A 834 23.80 80.16 -72.46
C GLU A 834 22.91 79.65 -71.30
N GLU A 835 22.08 80.50 -70.68
CA GLU A 835 21.17 80.15 -69.56
C GLU A 835 19.66 80.24 -69.93
N ALA A 836 19.33 80.07 -71.21
CA ALA A 836 17.96 80.15 -71.74
C ALA A 836 17.16 78.83 -71.71
N GLY A 837 17.51 77.89 -70.82
CA GLY A 837 16.77 76.64 -70.59
C GLY A 837 15.84 76.73 -69.38
N THR A 838 14.80 75.89 -69.32
CA THR A 838 14.00 75.78 -68.09
C THR A 838 14.90 75.36 -66.92
N ALA A 839 14.99 76.19 -65.87
CA ALA A 839 15.76 75.85 -64.68
C ALA A 839 14.90 74.93 -63.81
N THR A 840 15.21 73.64 -63.88
CA THR A 840 14.79 72.63 -62.92
C THR A 840 15.98 72.22 -62.07
N ASP A 841 15.69 71.84 -60.82
CA ASP A 841 16.73 71.57 -59.83
C ASP A 841 17.48 70.28 -60.21
N SER A 842 18.77 70.40 -60.55
CA SER A 842 19.57 69.30 -61.08
C SER A 842 19.92 68.24 -60.02
N GLN A 843 20.09 68.65 -58.76
CA GLN A 843 20.28 67.78 -57.59
C GLN A 843 19.67 68.43 -56.35
N ALA A 844 18.90 67.68 -55.55
CA ALA A 844 18.31 68.20 -54.31
C ALA A 844 18.08 67.12 -53.26
N ILE A 845 18.21 67.49 -51.98
CA ILE A 845 17.62 66.77 -50.85
C ILE A 845 16.38 67.51 -50.44
N TRP A 846 15.39 66.78 -50.01
CA TRP A 846 14.18 67.37 -49.46
C TRP A 846 13.64 66.53 -48.32
N GLY A 847 12.93 67.21 -47.43
CA GLY A 847 12.12 66.60 -46.40
C GLY A 847 10.74 67.24 -46.40
N ARG A 848 9.69 66.47 -46.20
CA ARG A 848 8.33 66.99 -46.08
C ARG A 848 7.52 66.27 -45.02
N ILE A 849 6.50 66.97 -44.53
CA ILE A 849 5.51 66.47 -43.60
C ILE A 849 4.13 66.71 -44.20
N GLU A 850 3.27 65.70 -44.12
CA GLU A 850 1.85 65.76 -44.46
C GLU A 850 1.02 65.38 -43.23
N ALA A 851 -0.06 66.12 -42.99
CA ALA A 851 -1.07 65.77 -42.01
C ALA A 851 -2.46 65.88 -42.65
N ALA A 852 -3.32 64.89 -42.41
CA ALA A 852 -4.69 64.92 -42.91
C ALA A 852 -5.69 64.28 -41.95
N HIS A 853 -6.89 64.86 -41.88
CA HIS A 853 -8.05 64.29 -41.21
C HIS A 853 -9.07 63.86 -42.25
N ASN A 854 -9.52 62.62 -42.21
CA ASN A 854 -10.53 62.05 -43.10
C ASN A 854 -11.72 61.57 -42.29
N ARG A 855 -12.92 62.00 -42.65
CA ARG A 855 -14.16 61.42 -42.13
C ARG A 855 -14.87 60.71 -43.27
N LEU A 856 -15.23 59.45 -43.04
CA LEU A 856 -15.78 58.54 -44.04
C LEU A 856 -17.06 57.88 -43.52
N GLU A 857 -18.11 57.90 -44.33
CA GLU A 857 -19.37 57.17 -44.10
C GLU A 857 -19.56 56.10 -45.20
N PRO A 858 -18.82 54.97 -45.14
CA PRO A 858 -18.89 53.93 -46.16
C PRO A 858 -20.19 53.12 -46.10
N ASP A 859 -20.65 52.65 -47.26
CA ASP A 859 -21.64 51.60 -47.34
C ASP A 859 -20.99 50.26 -47.01
N THR A 860 -21.52 49.55 -46.00
CA THR A 860 -20.92 48.31 -45.49
C THR A 860 -21.91 47.15 -45.44
N SER A 861 -21.45 45.95 -45.77
CA SER A 861 -22.26 44.74 -45.64
C SER A 861 -22.25 44.24 -44.20
N GLY A 862 -23.31 44.50 -43.44
CA GLY A 862 -23.56 43.86 -42.14
C GLY A 862 -22.96 44.52 -40.90
N SER A 863 -22.07 45.52 -41.02
CA SER A 863 -21.43 46.20 -39.88
C SER A 863 -21.79 47.68 -39.69
N ARG A 864 -22.39 48.35 -40.70
CA ARG A 864 -22.88 49.75 -40.65
C ARG A 864 -21.88 50.73 -40.02
N MET A 865 -20.63 50.70 -40.48
CA MET A 865 -19.54 51.45 -39.84
C MET A 865 -19.41 52.91 -40.31
N LYS A 866 -18.96 53.79 -39.43
CA LYS A 866 -18.39 55.12 -39.72
C LYS A 866 -16.94 55.16 -39.25
N GLN A 867 -16.10 55.94 -39.94
CA GLN A 867 -14.67 55.97 -39.66
C GLN A 867 -14.08 57.37 -39.77
N ASP A 868 -13.30 57.76 -38.77
CA ASP A 868 -12.47 58.97 -38.76
C ASP A 868 -10.99 58.57 -38.76
N ILE A 869 -10.19 59.06 -39.72
CA ILE A 869 -8.78 58.71 -39.91
C ILE A 869 -7.91 59.98 -39.87
N ASP A 870 -7.09 60.08 -38.82
CA ASP A 870 -6.05 61.09 -38.66
C ASP A 870 -4.71 60.53 -39.12
N THR A 871 -4.10 61.14 -40.13
CA THR A 871 -2.83 60.72 -40.70
C THR A 871 -1.73 61.75 -40.47
N PHE A 872 -0.52 61.25 -40.24
CA PHE A 872 0.70 62.05 -40.16
C PHE A 872 1.82 61.30 -40.88
N ILE A 873 2.37 61.90 -41.94
CA ILE A 873 3.37 61.30 -42.82
C ILE A 873 4.61 62.19 -42.86
N MET A 874 5.77 61.61 -42.59
CA MET A 874 7.08 62.22 -42.80
C MET A 874 7.77 61.54 -43.98
N GLN A 875 8.37 62.34 -44.86
CA GLN A 875 9.16 61.83 -45.96
C GLN A 875 10.48 62.59 -46.08
N ALA A 876 11.50 61.89 -46.56
CA ALA A 876 12.76 62.47 -46.98
C ALA A 876 13.20 61.83 -48.29
N GLY A 877 13.75 62.61 -49.20
CA GLY A 877 14.18 62.12 -50.50
C GLY A 877 15.38 62.85 -51.05
N VAL A 878 15.96 62.23 -52.08
CA VAL A 878 17.01 62.79 -52.92
C VAL A 878 16.57 62.69 -54.37
N ASP A 879 16.72 63.80 -55.09
CA ASP A 879 16.48 63.89 -56.53
C ASP A 879 17.81 64.15 -57.25
N GLY A 880 17.97 63.57 -58.44
CA GLY A 880 19.11 63.79 -59.32
C GLY A 880 18.73 63.76 -60.79
N GLN A 881 19.38 64.60 -61.58
CA GLN A 881 19.23 64.64 -63.02
C GLN A 881 19.95 63.45 -63.68
N PHE A 882 19.22 62.68 -64.50
CA PHE A 882 19.73 61.52 -65.24
C PHE A 882 20.00 61.82 -66.72
N TYR A 883 19.29 62.79 -67.29
CA TYR A 883 19.39 63.14 -68.71
C TYR A 883 18.98 64.59 -68.96
N GLU A 884 19.63 65.22 -69.92
CA GLU A 884 19.32 66.56 -70.44
C GLU A 884 19.56 66.58 -71.95
N GLY A 885 18.65 67.22 -72.69
CA GLY A 885 18.77 67.44 -74.13
C GLY A 885 17.87 68.57 -74.61
N GLU A 886 17.83 68.84 -75.91
CA GLU A 886 17.11 69.99 -76.51
C GLU A 886 15.59 70.00 -76.27
N SER A 887 15.02 68.88 -75.83
CA SER A 887 13.57 68.73 -75.60
C SER A 887 13.18 68.78 -74.11
N GLY A 888 14.15 68.78 -73.20
CA GLY A 888 13.89 68.80 -71.76
C GLY A 888 14.86 67.99 -70.91
N LYS A 889 14.47 67.79 -69.64
CA LYS A 889 15.27 67.19 -68.56
C LYS A 889 14.54 66.04 -67.90
N LEU A 890 15.29 65.00 -67.52
CA LEU A 890 14.80 63.86 -66.76
C LEU A 890 15.43 63.86 -65.36
N ILE A 891 14.58 63.97 -64.35
CA ILE A 891 14.97 63.90 -62.93
C ILE A 891 14.40 62.61 -62.36
N GLY A 892 15.21 61.86 -61.64
CA GLY A 892 14.74 60.70 -60.86
C GLY A 892 15.08 60.90 -59.39
N GLY A 893 14.27 60.31 -58.53
CA GLY A 893 14.44 60.43 -57.10
C GLY A 893 14.12 59.15 -56.34
N ILE A 894 14.66 59.06 -55.13
CA ILE A 894 14.33 58.01 -54.16
C ILE A 894 13.83 58.69 -52.89
N THR A 895 12.75 58.15 -52.34
CA THR A 895 12.07 58.68 -51.15
C THR A 895 11.98 57.59 -50.09
N SER A 896 12.24 57.93 -48.82
CA SER A 896 11.83 57.13 -47.67
C SER A 896 10.64 57.81 -46.97
N GLN A 897 9.69 57.01 -46.50
CA GLN A 897 8.49 57.46 -45.79
C GLN A 897 8.37 56.79 -44.42
N TYR A 898 7.90 57.53 -43.44
CA TYR A 898 7.28 57.01 -42.22
C TYR A 898 5.92 57.67 -42.04
N GLY A 899 4.88 56.89 -41.75
CA GLY A 899 3.52 57.38 -41.55
C GLY A 899 2.82 56.72 -40.37
N LYS A 900 1.89 57.44 -39.76
CA LYS A 900 0.92 56.92 -38.79
C LYS A 900 -0.48 57.30 -39.21
N ALA A 901 -1.43 56.39 -39.03
CA ALA A 901 -2.85 56.61 -39.15
C ALA A 901 -3.55 56.16 -37.86
N TYR A 902 -4.23 57.08 -37.19
CA TYR A 902 -5.12 56.79 -36.08
C TYR A 902 -6.55 56.78 -36.60
N SER A 903 -7.24 55.66 -36.41
CA SER A 903 -8.59 55.48 -36.94
C SER A 903 -9.60 55.21 -35.83
N GLY A 904 -10.54 56.13 -35.60
CA GLY A 904 -11.71 55.90 -34.76
C GLY A 904 -12.84 55.25 -35.56
N ILE A 905 -13.43 54.17 -35.04
CA ILE A 905 -14.46 53.39 -35.74
C ILE A 905 -15.68 53.23 -34.84
N SER A 906 -16.85 53.53 -35.38
CA SER A 906 -18.13 53.28 -34.71
C SER A 906 -19.10 52.56 -35.63
N SER A 907 -19.76 51.52 -35.11
CA SER A 907 -20.69 50.66 -35.83
C SER A 907 -21.91 50.35 -34.95
N ALA A 908 -22.96 49.74 -35.48
CA ALA A 908 -24.10 49.33 -34.64
C ALA A 908 -23.74 48.19 -33.65
N GLU A 909 -22.72 47.41 -33.97
CA GLU A 909 -22.34 46.18 -33.28
C GLU A 909 -21.05 46.34 -32.45
N SER A 910 -20.13 47.24 -32.85
CA SER A 910 -18.87 47.46 -32.13
C SER A 910 -18.35 48.89 -32.30
N ASP A 911 -17.70 49.40 -31.25
CA ASP A 911 -16.87 50.61 -31.30
C ASP A 911 -15.42 50.23 -30.99
N GLY A 912 -14.49 51.00 -31.56
CA GLY A 912 -13.08 50.85 -31.25
C GLY A 912 -12.19 51.75 -32.09
N LYS A 913 -10.92 51.39 -32.13
CA LYS A 913 -9.92 52.12 -32.91
C LYS A 913 -8.92 51.17 -33.56
N VAL A 914 -8.30 51.66 -34.61
CA VAL A 914 -7.16 51.02 -35.29
C VAL A 914 -6.01 52.00 -35.33
N ASP A 915 -4.85 51.54 -34.85
CA ASP A 915 -3.60 52.26 -34.92
C ASP A 915 -2.73 51.60 -36.01
N THR A 916 -2.53 52.29 -37.13
CA THR A 916 -1.70 51.81 -38.24
C THR A 916 -0.41 52.62 -38.35
N GLN A 917 0.73 51.93 -38.43
CA GLN A 917 2.03 52.53 -38.70
C GLN A 917 2.56 52.01 -40.04
N GLY A 918 3.19 52.88 -40.82
CA GLY A 918 3.70 52.56 -42.15
C GLY A 918 5.13 53.02 -42.37
N TRP A 919 5.96 52.18 -42.98
CA TRP A 919 7.30 52.55 -43.47
C TRP A 919 7.35 52.31 -44.97
N GLY A 920 7.88 53.26 -45.72
CA GLY A 920 7.84 53.24 -47.17
C GLY A 920 9.16 53.52 -47.85
N LEU A 921 9.31 52.94 -49.04
CA LEU A 921 10.33 53.29 -50.02
C LEU A 921 9.65 53.62 -51.34
N GLY A 922 9.96 54.79 -51.90
CA GLY A 922 9.42 55.25 -53.16
C GLY A 922 10.51 55.64 -54.15
N ALA A 923 10.14 55.63 -55.43
CA ALA A 923 10.95 56.12 -56.53
C ALA A 923 10.11 57.03 -57.42
N THR A 924 10.75 58.04 -57.98
CA THR A 924 10.11 59.01 -58.87
C THR A 924 10.91 59.15 -60.15
N LEU A 925 10.22 59.46 -61.24
CA LEU A 925 10.81 59.81 -62.51
C LEU A 925 9.99 60.92 -63.16
N THR A 926 10.59 62.10 -63.28
CA THR A 926 9.92 63.30 -63.77
C THR A 926 10.61 63.82 -65.03
N TRP A 927 9.86 63.89 -66.12
CA TRP A 927 10.25 64.58 -67.34
C TRP A 927 9.71 66.01 -67.32
N TYR A 928 10.63 66.98 -67.46
CA TYR A 928 10.32 68.39 -67.62
C TYR A 928 10.67 68.83 -69.03
N GLY A 929 9.66 69.22 -69.82
CA GLY A 929 9.85 69.77 -71.16
C GLY A 929 10.09 71.27 -71.11
N ASP A 930 10.94 71.79 -72.00
CA ASP A 930 11.24 73.22 -72.07
C ASP A 930 10.04 74.09 -72.51
N ASN A 931 8.96 73.46 -72.97
CA ASN A 931 7.69 74.10 -73.34
C ASN A 931 6.67 74.15 -72.19
N GLY A 932 7.06 73.81 -70.96
CA GLY A 932 6.17 73.79 -69.78
C GLY A 932 5.33 72.51 -69.63
N PHE A 933 5.48 71.53 -70.52
CA PHE A 933 4.88 70.20 -70.39
C PHE A 933 5.66 69.33 -69.41
N TYR A 934 4.98 68.63 -68.49
CA TYR A 934 5.63 67.62 -67.64
C TYR A 934 4.88 66.30 -67.60
N VAL A 935 5.64 65.25 -67.28
CA VAL A 935 5.13 63.94 -66.87
C VAL A 935 5.88 63.52 -65.61
N ASP A 936 5.15 63.13 -64.58
CA ASP A 936 5.68 62.65 -63.31
C ASP A 936 5.19 61.22 -63.05
N GLY A 937 6.12 60.27 -63.01
CA GLY A 937 5.86 58.90 -62.58
C GLY A 937 6.31 58.69 -61.14
N GLN A 938 5.48 58.02 -60.35
CA GLN A 938 5.79 57.67 -58.96
C GLN A 938 5.46 56.20 -58.71
N ALA A 939 6.31 55.54 -57.93
CA ALA A 939 6.08 54.20 -57.42
C ALA A 939 6.46 54.17 -55.94
N GLN A 940 5.68 53.49 -55.11
CA GLN A 940 5.95 53.34 -53.68
C GLN A 940 5.58 51.94 -53.21
N ALA A 941 6.38 51.40 -52.30
CA ALA A 941 6.07 50.21 -51.51
C ALA A 941 6.08 50.59 -50.03
N ASN A 942 5.08 50.12 -49.27
CA ASN A 942 4.88 50.42 -47.86
C ASN A 942 4.68 49.12 -47.06
N TRP A 943 5.31 49.01 -45.90
CA TRP A 943 5.08 47.97 -44.91
C TRP A 943 4.28 48.55 -43.74
N TYR A 944 3.25 47.84 -43.30
CA TYR A 944 2.33 48.28 -42.27
C TYR A 944 2.40 47.42 -41.01
N ASP A 945 2.09 48.03 -39.88
CA ASP A 945 1.78 47.38 -38.61
C ASP A 945 0.44 47.92 -38.11
N ASN A 946 -0.50 47.03 -37.79
CA ASN A 946 -1.86 47.36 -37.39
C ASN A 946 -2.17 46.78 -36.01
N ASP A 947 -2.57 47.67 -35.10
CA ASP A 947 -3.09 47.33 -33.78
C ASP A 947 -4.60 47.60 -33.73
N PHE A 948 -5.37 46.66 -33.19
CA PHE A 948 -6.83 46.71 -33.15
C PHE A 948 -7.31 46.73 -31.70
N ASP A 949 -8.06 47.76 -31.32
CA ASP A 949 -8.62 47.90 -29.96
C ASP A 949 -10.14 48.03 -30.03
N SER A 950 -10.87 47.05 -29.46
CA SER A 950 -12.33 47.12 -29.33
C SER A 950 -12.74 47.60 -27.95
N THR A 951 -13.43 48.74 -27.89
CA THR A 951 -14.00 49.24 -26.64
C THR A 951 -15.23 48.44 -26.23
N THR A 952 -16.01 47.92 -27.20
CA THR A 952 -17.18 47.08 -26.93
C THR A 952 -16.79 45.74 -26.33
N ALA A 953 -15.72 45.10 -26.85
CA ALA A 953 -15.20 43.87 -26.28
C ALA A 953 -14.32 44.07 -25.03
N ASN A 954 -13.97 45.33 -24.73
CA ASN A 954 -13.00 45.72 -23.70
C ASN A 954 -11.69 44.91 -23.79
N ARG A 955 -11.21 44.69 -25.02
CA ARG A 955 -9.97 43.97 -25.34
C ARG A 955 -9.49 44.29 -26.74
N SER A 956 -8.21 44.05 -27.00
CA SER A 956 -7.62 44.11 -28.33
C SER A 956 -7.86 42.78 -29.07
N PRO A 957 -8.62 42.76 -30.18
CA PRO A 957 -8.87 41.51 -30.92
C PRO A 957 -7.59 40.93 -31.54
N ALA A 958 -6.68 41.80 -31.96
CA ALA A 958 -5.42 41.45 -32.60
C ALA A 958 -4.48 42.66 -32.51
N ASN A 959 -3.18 42.44 -32.33
CA ASN A 959 -2.17 43.50 -32.35
C ASN A 959 -0.94 43.04 -33.13
N GLY A 960 -0.14 43.97 -33.62
CA GLY A 960 1.09 43.71 -34.34
C GLY A 960 0.89 43.13 -35.75
N ARG A 961 -0.27 43.34 -36.38
CA ARG A 961 -0.64 42.66 -37.64
C ARG A 961 -0.02 43.35 -38.82
N LYS A 962 0.86 42.60 -39.50
CA LYS A 962 1.67 43.11 -40.60
C LYS A 962 0.83 43.25 -41.86
N GLY A 963 1.17 44.25 -42.66
CA GLY A 963 0.64 44.41 -44.00
C GLY A 963 1.65 44.97 -44.97
N PHE A 964 1.28 44.95 -46.24
CA PHE A 964 2.09 45.45 -47.33
C PHE A 964 1.21 46.16 -48.34
N GLY A 965 1.68 47.27 -48.90
CA GLY A 965 0.99 47.97 -49.96
C GLY A 965 1.94 48.52 -50.99
N TYR A 966 1.43 48.71 -52.20
CA TYR A 966 2.13 49.38 -53.27
C TYR A 966 1.23 50.42 -53.92
N ALA A 967 1.84 51.49 -54.41
CA ALA A 967 1.13 52.56 -55.10
C ALA A 967 1.92 52.99 -56.34
N LEU A 968 1.19 53.26 -57.43
CA LEU A 968 1.73 53.74 -58.70
C LEU A 968 0.93 54.98 -59.11
N SER A 969 1.62 56.03 -59.56
CA SER A 969 0.96 57.21 -60.10
C SER A 969 1.66 57.72 -61.35
N VAL A 970 0.86 58.21 -62.30
CA VAL A 970 1.33 59.04 -63.41
C VAL A 970 0.53 60.33 -63.39
N GLU A 971 1.23 61.45 -63.27
CA GLU A 971 0.69 62.80 -63.41
C GLU A 971 1.24 63.44 -64.68
N THR A 972 0.40 64.21 -65.37
CA THR A 972 0.84 65.08 -66.47
C THR A 972 0.21 66.45 -66.33
N GLY A 973 0.92 67.47 -66.77
CA GLY A 973 0.39 68.82 -66.83
C GLY A 973 1.11 69.68 -67.84
N GLN A 974 0.45 70.76 -68.21
CA GLN A 974 0.97 71.75 -69.15
C GLN A 974 0.89 73.12 -68.52
N ARG A 975 2.04 73.73 -68.24
CA ARG A 975 2.09 75.13 -67.85
C ARG A 975 1.82 76.03 -69.05
N VAL A 976 0.95 77.02 -68.87
CA VAL A 976 0.64 78.07 -69.84
C VAL A 976 0.83 79.42 -69.15
N ASP A 977 1.88 80.14 -69.54
CA ASP A 977 2.11 81.50 -69.03
C ASP A 977 1.08 82.47 -69.66
N LEU A 978 0.41 83.26 -68.82
CA LEU A 978 -0.55 84.28 -69.23
C LEU A 978 0.12 85.65 -69.37
N ASN A 979 1.06 85.96 -68.47
CA ASN A 979 1.92 87.13 -68.47
C ASN A 979 3.17 86.84 -67.61
N GLU A 980 3.99 87.87 -67.37
CA GLU A 980 5.24 87.79 -66.60
C GLU A 980 5.09 87.28 -65.16
N HIS A 981 3.89 87.39 -64.57
CA HIS A 981 3.61 86.97 -63.19
C HIS A 981 2.64 85.79 -63.08
N TRP A 982 1.69 85.64 -64.00
CA TRP A 982 0.59 84.68 -63.91
C TRP A 982 0.69 83.54 -64.92
N SER A 983 0.28 82.36 -64.49
CA SER A 983 0.15 81.17 -65.34
C SER A 983 -1.00 80.26 -64.93
N LEU A 984 -1.49 79.48 -65.88
CA LEU A 984 -2.43 78.39 -65.63
C LEU A 984 -1.78 77.04 -65.90
N THR A 985 -2.13 76.04 -65.09
CA THR A 985 -1.70 74.67 -65.30
C THR A 985 -2.87 73.70 -65.19
N PRO A 986 -3.48 73.29 -66.31
CA PRO A 986 -4.25 72.06 -66.35
C PRO A 986 -3.36 70.85 -66.04
N GLN A 987 -3.83 69.97 -65.17
CA GLN A 987 -3.13 68.76 -64.77
C GLN A 987 -4.11 67.59 -64.59
N ALA A 988 -3.63 66.39 -64.88
CA ALA A 988 -4.37 65.15 -64.68
C ALA A 988 -3.45 64.10 -64.05
N GLN A 989 -4.00 63.28 -63.17
CA GLN A 989 -3.27 62.24 -62.46
C GLN A 989 -4.10 60.97 -62.41
N LEU A 990 -3.47 59.84 -62.69
CA LEU A 990 -4.03 58.52 -62.42
C LEU A 990 -3.20 57.88 -61.31
N MET A 991 -3.87 57.30 -60.32
CA MET A 991 -3.25 56.65 -59.16
C MET A 991 -3.86 55.28 -58.97
N TRP A 992 -3.03 54.25 -58.88
CA TRP A 992 -3.42 52.91 -58.47
C TRP A 992 -2.74 52.56 -57.15
N SER A 993 -3.49 51.98 -56.22
CA SER A 993 -3.01 51.59 -54.90
C SER A 993 -3.58 50.23 -54.55
N SER A 994 -2.77 49.35 -53.98
CA SER A 994 -3.24 48.11 -53.37
C SER A 994 -2.61 47.99 -51.98
N VAL A 995 -3.42 47.54 -51.03
CA VAL A 995 -2.98 47.23 -49.68
C VAL A 995 -3.46 45.83 -49.31
N ASP A 996 -2.64 45.12 -48.54
CA ASP A 996 -2.94 43.82 -47.99
C ASP A 996 -2.43 43.71 -46.55
N PHE A 997 -3.05 42.86 -45.74
CA PHE A 997 -2.53 42.46 -44.43
C PHE A 997 -2.46 40.94 -44.31
N ASP A 998 -1.41 40.46 -43.62
CA ASP A 998 -1.19 39.02 -43.41
C ASP A 998 -2.41 38.39 -42.72
N SER A 999 -2.85 37.23 -43.19
CA SER A 999 -3.94 36.50 -42.53
C SER A 999 -3.57 36.15 -41.08
N PHE A 1000 -4.49 36.35 -40.14
CA PHE A 1000 -4.25 36.10 -38.72
C PHE A 1000 -5.46 35.46 -38.04
N ASN A 1001 -5.23 34.90 -36.85
CA ASN A 1001 -6.32 34.55 -35.94
C ASN A 1001 -6.44 35.64 -34.86
N ASP A 1002 -7.68 36.03 -34.57
CA ASP A 1002 -7.98 36.97 -33.48
C ASP A 1002 -7.97 36.28 -32.11
N VAL A 1003 -8.24 37.05 -31.05
CA VAL A 1003 -8.27 36.59 -29.65
C VAL A 1003 -9.31 35.48 -29.38
N TRP A 1004 -10.31 35.34 -30.25
CA TRP A 1004 -11.32 34.28 -30.18
C TRP A 1004 -10.96 33.08 -31.08
N GLY A 1005 -9.77 33.07 -31.68
CA GLY A 1005 -9.34 32.03 -32.61
C GLY A 1005 -9.98 32.14 -33.99
N THR A 1006 -10.61 33.26 -34.32
CA THR A 1006 -11.27 33.46 -35.61
C THR A 1006 -10.26 33.84 -36.69
N ALA A 1007 -10.27 33.11 -37.81
CA ALA A 1007 -9.43 33.40 -38.97
C ALA A 1007 -9.91 34.66 -39.71
N VAL A 1008 -8.98 35.59 -39.96
CA VAL A 1008 -9.18 36.88 -40.64
C VAL A 1008 -8.18 37.00 -41.78
N ALA A 1009 -8.63 37.42 -42.95
CA ALA A 1009 -7.78 37.71 -44.11
C ALA A 1009 -8.39 38.83 -44.95
N LEU A 1010 -7.57 39.64 -45.62
CA LEU A 1010 -8.08 40.56 -46.63
C LEU A 1010 -8.40 39.79 -47.92
N ARG A 1011 -9.48 40.19 -48.61
CA ARG A 1011 -9.86 39.63 -49.91
C ARG A 1011 -9.63 40.63 -51.03
N ASP A 1012 -10.11 41.87 -50.88
CA ASP A 1012 -9.93 42.95 -51.85
C ASP A 1012 -9.45 44.22 -51.13
N GLY A 1013 -8.38 44.84 -51.64
CA GLY A 1013 -7.77 46.06 -51.10
C GLY A 1013 -7.25 47.02 -52.17
N ASP A 1014 -7.77 46.92 -53.39
CA ASP A 1014 -7.32 47.70 -54.55
C ASP A 1014 -8.13 49.00 -54.71
N SER A 1015 -7.45 50.05 -55.16
CA SER A 1015 -7.99 51.38 -55.43
C SER A 1015 -7.42 51.94 -56.74
N LEU A 1016 -8.27 52.57 -57.56
CA LEU A 1016 -7.86 53.25 -58.80
C LEU A 1016 -8.57 54.61 -58.87
N THR A 1017 -7.83 55.68 -58.60
CA THR A 1017 -8.34 57.05 -58.58
C THR A 1017 -7.83 57.86 -59.77
N GLY A 1018 -8.75 58.49 -60.50
CA GLY A 1018 -8.45 59.55 -61.46
C GLY A 1018 -8.65 60.93 -60.85
N ARG A 1019 -7.76 61.87 -61.17
CA ARG A 1019 -7.84 63.28 -60.77
C ARG A 1019 -7.67 64.18 -61.99
N ILE A 1020 -8.54 65.18 -62.10
CA ILE A 1020 -8.39 66.30 -63.05
C ILE A 1020 -8.39 67.59 -62.25
N ALA A 1021 -7.44 68.48 -62.53
CA ALA A 1021 -7.29 69.72 -61.80
C ALA A 1021 -6.82 70.89 -62.67
N LEU A 1022 -7.13 72.10 -62.22
CA LEU A 1022 -6.65 73.35 -62.81
C LEU A 1022 -6.03 74.21 -61.70
N SER A 1023 -4.77 74.58 -61.88
CA SER A 1023 -4.05 75.48 -60.98
C SER A 1023 -3.83 76.85 -61.61
N ALA A 1024 -3.96 77.90 -60.81
CA ALA A 1024 -3.58 79.27 -61.17
C ALA A 1024 -2.42 79.70 -60.27
N ASP A 1025 -1.26 79.94 -60.86
CA ASP A 1025 -0.01 80.26 -60.16
C ASP A 1025 0.39 81.73 -60.42
N TYR A 1026 0.79 82.45 -59.36
CA TYR A 1026 1.37 83.79 -59.36
C TYR A 1026 2.81 83.76 -58.84
N ARG A 1027 3.73 84.44 -59.52
CA ARG A 1027 5.17 84.39 -59.21
C ARG A 1027 5.83 85.76 -59.13
N ASN A 1028 6.89 85.85 -58.31
CA ASN A 1028 7.70 87.05 -58.16
C ASN A 1028 9.18 86.71 -57.83
N ALA A 1029 10.14 87.59 -58.15
CA ALA A 1029 11.57 87.41 -57.88
C ALA A 1029 12.30 88.75 -57.59
N TRP A 1030 13.28 88.75 -56.69
CA TRP A 1030 14.08 89.93 -56.32
C TRP A 1030 15.50 89.56 -55.89
N TRP A 1031 16.42 90.53 -55.86
CA TRP A 1031 17.77 90.36 -55.30
C TRP A 1031 17.77 90.70 -53.80
N ASP A 1032 18.39 89.88 -52.97
CA ASP A 1032 18.59 90.17 -51.55
C ASP A 1032 19.80 91.10 -51.29
N THR A 1033 20.04 91.43 -50.02
CA THR A 1033 21.13 92.34 -49.60
C THR A 1033 22.53 91.82 -49.89
N ASP A 1034 22.68 90.52 -50.15
CA ASP A 1034 23.95 89.86 -50.47
C ASP A 1034 24.12 89.66 -52.00
N GLY A 1035 23.18 90.14 -52.81
CA GLY A 1035 23.19 90.00 -54.26
C GLY A 1035 22.78 88.61 -54.77
N GLN A 1036 22.07 87.83 -53.95
CA GLN A 1036 21.53 86.51 -54.31
C GLN A 1036 20.06 86.62 -54.72
N ILE A 1037 19.59 85.77 -55.63
CA ILE A 1037 18.20 85.78 -56.09
C ILE A 1037 17.27 85.07 -55.09
N VAL A 1038 16.11 85.68 -54.85
CA VAL A 1038 15.00 85.14 -54.06
C VAL A 1038 13.76 85.06 -54.95
N ARG A 1039 13.03 83.94 -54.89
CA ARG A 1039 11.83 83.69 -55.69
C ARG A 1039 10.66 83.23 -54.85
N THR A 1040 9.46 83.67 -55.20
CA THR A 1040 8.21 83.22 -54.58
C THR A 1040 7.18 82.79 -55.63
N SER A 1041 6.38 81.78 -55.31
CA SER A 1041 5.25 81.30 -56.09
C SER A 1041 4.08 81.03 -55.16
N ILE A 1042 2.90 81.52 -55.47
CA ILE A 1042 1.65 81.23 -54.74
C ILE A 1042 0.63 80.73 -55.75
N TYR A 1043 -0.18 79.72 -55.39
CA TYR A 1043 -1.17 79.17 -56.30
C TYR A 1043 -2.46 78.77 -55.59
N GLY A 1044 -3.56 78.81 -56.34
CA GLY A 1044 -4.82 78.15 -56.01
C GLY A 1044 -5.06 76.97 -56.95
N ILE A 1045 -5.78 75.96 -56.49
CA ILE A 1045 -6.08 74.76 -57.28
C ILE A 1045 -7.49 74.23 -57.00
N ALA A 1046 -8.20 73.85 -58.07
CA ALA A 1046 -9.46 73.13 -58.00
C ALA A 1046 -9.30 71.72 -58.58
N ASN A 1047 -9.88 70.72 -57.93
CA ASN A 1047 -9.70 69.30 -58.20
C ASN A 1047 -11.05 68.59 -58.30
N LEU A 1048 -11.15 67.64 -59.23
CA LEU A 1048 -12.21 66.63 -59.28
C LEU A 1048 -11.54 65.25 -59.25
N TYR A 1049 -11.96 64.41 -58.33
CA TYR A 1049 -11.48 63.04 -58.16
C TYR A 1049 -12.61 62.05 -58.45
N GLN A 1050 -12.25 60.93 -59.10
CA GLN A 1050 -13.15 59.82 -59.40
C GLN A 1050 -12.46 58.50 -59.07
N GLU A 1051 -13.06 57.73 -58.18
CA GLU A 1051 -12.71 56.33 -57.92
C GLU A 1051 -13.34 55.44 -59.00
N LEU A 1052 -12.50 54.65 -59.67
CA LEU A 1052 -12.86 53.76 -60.77
C LEU A 1052 -12.95 52.29 -60.30
N MET A 1053 -12.20 51.94 -59.25
CA MET A 1053 -12.20 50.66 -58.55
C MET A 1053 -11.92 50.95 -57.08
N GLY A 1054 -12.75 50.52 -56.13
CA GLY A 1054 -12.51 50.83 -54.71
C GLY A 1054 -13.28 49.96 -53.71
N ASP A 1055 -13.89 48.87 -54.17
CA ASP A 1055 -14.69 47.97 -53.33
C ASP A 1055 -13.71 47.13 -52.48
N MET A 1056 -13.66 47.37 -51.18
CA MET A 1056 -12.77 46.66 -50.26
C MET A 1056 -13.53 45.54 -49.56
N SER A 1057 -12.89 44.40 -49.27
CA SER A 1057 -13.53 43.37 -48.46
C SER A 1057 -12.58 42.53 -47.62
N VAL A 1058 -13.01 42.24 -46.39
CA VAL A 1058 -12.32 41.38 -45.42
C VAL A 1058 -13.09 40.07 -45.29
N LYS A 1059 -12.37 38.96 -45.24
CA LYS A 1059 -12.92 37.62 -45.01
C LYS A 1059 -12.69 37.20 -43.56
N VAL A 1060 -13.77 36.93 -42.82
CA VAL A 1060 -13.75 36.52 -41.41
C VAL A 1060 -14.48 35.20 -41.27
N ALA A 1061 -13.80 34.16 -40.79
CA ALA A 1061 -14.32 32.79 -40.68
C ALA A 1061 -14.97 32.24 -41.97
N GLY A 1062 -14.57 32.72 -43.15
CA GLY A 1062 -15.19 32.33 -44.42
C GLY A 1062 -16.24 33.30 -44.96
N VAL A 1063 -16.76 34.21 -44.14
CA VAL A 1063 -17.77 35.20 -44.50
C VAL A 1063 -17.10 36.49 -44.99
N ASN A 1064 -17.59 37.05 -46.10
CA ASN A 1064 -17.05 38.28 -46.67
C ASN A 1064 -17.80 39.50 -46.14
N PHE A 1065 -17.04 40.49 -45.65
CA PHE A 1065 -17.53 41.79 -45.20
C PHE A 1065 -16.95 42.89 -46.09
N GLY A 1066 -17.79 43.49 -46.93
CA GLY A 1066 -17.45 44.55 -47.87
C GLY A 1066 -17.62 45.96 -47.28
N THR A 1067 -16.79 46.88 -47.79
CA THR A 1067 -16.78 48.31 -47.47
C THR A 1067 -16.60 49.08 -48.79
N ASP A 1068 -17.56 49.94 -49.12
CA ASP A 1068 -17.52 50.78 -50.32
C ASP A 1068 -17.58 52.27 -49.92
N ASN A 1069 -16.65 53.05 -50.46
CA ASN A 1069 -16.54 54.49 -50.20
C ASN A 1069 -17.20 55.28 -51.34
N ASP A 1070 -17.60 56.52 -51.05
CA ASP A 1070 -18.07 57.41 -52.11
C ASP A 1070 -17.05 57.59 -53.23
N ARG A 1071 -17.53 57.45 -54.47
CA ARG A 1071 -16.64 57.41 -55.65
C ARG A 1071 -16.25 58.76 -56.21
N THR A 1072 -17.07 59.80 -56.06
CA THR A 1072 -16.81 61.12 -56.70
C THR A 1072 -16.59 62.20 -55.66
N TRP A 1073 -15.44 62.87 -55.72
CA TRP A 1073 -15.03 63.89 -54.74
C TRP A 1073 -14.61 65.18 -55.43
N GLY A 1074 -15.01 66.33 -54.86
CA GLY A 1074 -14.56 67.66 -55.26
C GLY A 1074 -13.58 68.24 -54.25
N GLY A 1075 -12.59 69.01 -54.70
CA GLY A 1075 -11.58 69.57 -53.81
C GLY A 1075 -11.05 70.94 -54.22
N ILE A 1076 -10.71 71.77 -53.24
CA ILE A 1076 -10.03 73.06 -53.43
C ILE A 1076 -8.76 73.11 -52.57
N GLY A 1077 -7.74 73.80 -53.05
CA GLY A 1077 -6.49 73.98 -52.30
C GLY A 1077 -5.77 75.27 -52.65
N ALA A 1078 -4.82 75.64 -51.80
CA ALA A 1078 -3.91 76.75 -52.01
C ALA A 1078 -2.53 76.41 -51.44
N GLY A 1079 -1.49 76.85 -52.13
CA GLY A 1079 -0.11 76.56 -51.74
C GLY A 1079 0.88 77.60 -52.24
N GLY A 1080 2.14 77.38 -51.92
CA GLY A 1080 3.21 78.25 -52.39
C GLY A 1080 4.61 77.71 -52.16
N THR A 1081 5.61 78.43 -52.66
CA THR A 1081 7.03 78.13 -52.54
C THR A 1081 7.80 79.43 -52.36
N TYR A 1082 8.74 79.46 -51.42
CA TYR A 1082 9.68 80.54 -51.18
C TYR A 1082 11.10 79.98 -51.26
N ALA A 1083 11.89 80.43 -52.23
CA ALA A 1083 13.25 79.98 -52.49
C ALA A 1083 14.25 81.14 -52.36
N TRP A 1084 15.40 80.90 -51.75
CA TRP A 1084 16.42 81.93 -51.46
C TRP A 1084 17.85 81.39 -51.62
N ALA A 1085 18.84 82.29 -51.51
CA ALA A 1085 20.25 82.00 -51.71
C ALA A 1085 20.53 81.36 -53.07
N ASP A 1086 20.15 82.04 -54.15
CA ASP A 1086 20.25 81.55 -55.52
C ASP A 1086 19.50 80.23 -55.76
N ASP A 1087 18.27 80.20 -55.24
CA ASP A 1087 17.40 79.02 -55.20
C ASP A 1087 18.00 77.82 -54.45
N ARG A 1088 19.12 77.96 -53.73
CA ARG A 1088 19.75 76.84 -53.00
C ARG A 1088 18.85 76.22 -51.96
N TYR A 1089 17.99 77.01 -51.33
CA TYR A 1089 17.03 76.53 -50.33
C TYR A 1089 15.62 76.95 -50.70
N ALA A 1090 14.64 76.09 -50.44
CA ALA A 1090 13.24 76.39 -50.64
C ALA A 1090 12.35 75.80 -49.54
N ILE A 1091 11.33 76.54 -49.12
CA ILE A 1091 10.21 76.03 -48.33
C ILE A 1091 8.93 76.10 -49.17
N TYR A 1092 8.11 75.06 -49.11
CA TYR A 1092 6.87 74.96 -49.87
C TYR A 1092 5.79 74.26 -49.07
N GLY A 1093 4.54 74.45 -49.46
CA GLY A 1093 3.42 73.77 -48.84
C GLY A 1093 2.09 74.01 -49.54
N GLU A 1094 1.12 73.16 -49.22
CA GLU A 1094 -0.24 73.21 -49.75
C GLU A 1094 -1.24 72.80 -48.67
N GLY A 1095 -2.32 73.56 -48.51
CA GLY A 1095 -3.52 73.16 -47.77
C GLY A 1095 -4.67 72.87 -48.71
N SER A 1096 -5.44 71.82 -48.45
CA SER A 1096 -6.59 71.42 -49.28
C SER A 1096 -7.77 70.90 -48.45
N LEU A 1097 -8.99 71.15 -48.95
CA LEU A 1097 -10.25 70.61 -48.45
C LEU A 1097 -10.93 69.83 -49.58
N ASN A 1098 -11.27 68.56 -49.34
CA ASN A 1098 -12.00 67.71 -50.28
C ASN A 1098 -13.29 67.20 -49.62
N THR A 1099 -14.37 67.06 -50.38
CA THR A 1099 -15.64 66.49 -49.90
C THR A 1099 -16.22 65.55 -50.95
N SER A 1100 -16.89 64.50 -50.47
CA SER A 1100 -17.73 63.66 -51.32
C SER A 1100 -18.87 64.46 -51.94
N LEU A 1101 -19.29 64.10 -53.15
CA LEU A 1101 -20.48 64.66 -53.79
C LEU A 1101 -21.76 63.84 -53.52
N ASN A 1102 -21.65 62.63 -52.98
CA ASN A 1102 -22.80 61.82 -52.56
C ASN A 1102 -23.17 62.12 -51.10
N HIS A 1103 -22.17 62.17 -50.22
CA HIS A 1103 -22.30 62.52 -48.81
C HIS A 1103 -21.59 63.86 -48.53
N PHE A 1104 -22.13 64.94 -49.11
CA PHE A 1104 -21.53 66.28 -49.00
C PHE A 1104 -21.47 66.74 -47.53
N ALA A 1105 -20.27 67.13 -47.07
CA ALA A 1105 -19.94 67.50 -45.69
C ALA A 1105 -19.98 66.38 -44.63
N ASP A 1106 -20.61 65.24 -44.92
CA ASP A 1106 -20.58 64.05 -44.05
C ASP A 1106 -19.33 63.21 -44.30
N SER A 1107 -18.87 63.11 -45.55
CA SER A 1107 -17.57 62.54 -45.92
C SER A 1107 -16.63 63.62 -46.47
N TYR A 1108 -15.53 63.91 -45.76
CA TYR A 1108 -14.60 64.99 -46.11
C TYR A 1108 -13.15 64.70 -45.70
N THR A 1109 -12.20 65.36 -46.37
CA THR A 1109 -10.77 65.34 -46.05
C THR A 1109 -10.24 66.76 -45.90
N VAL A 1110 -9.55 67.04 -44.79
CA VAL A 1110 -8.73 68.24 -44.59
C VAL A 1110 -7.27 67.82 -44.62
N LYS A 1111 -6.45 68.41 -45.49
CA LYS A 1111 -5.04 68.02 -45.67
C LYS A 1111 -4.11 69.24 -45.71
N GLY A 1112 -2.95 69.13 -45.09
CA GLY A 1112 -1.87 70.12 -45.15
C GLY A 1112 -0.52 69.46 -45.39
N THR A 1113 0.30 70.08 -46.22
CA THR A 1113 1.67 69.64 -46.55
C THR A 1113 2.66 70.78 -46.39
N VAL A 1114 3.83 70.50 -45.83
CA VAL A 1114 4.96 71.43 -45.75
C VAL A 1114 6.25 70.69 -46.07
N GLY A 1115 7.05 71.24 -46.96
CA GLY A 1115 8.33 70.67 -47.37
C GLY A 1115 9.45 71.69 -47.39
N PHE A 1116 10.67 71.20 -47.22
CA PHE A 1116 11.91 71.94 -47.35
C PHE A 1116 12.80 71.22 -48.36
N ARG A 1117 13.42 71.98 -49.26
CA ARG A 1117 14.31 71.48 -50.30
C ARG A 1117 15.64 72.24 -50.28
N ALA A 1118 16.74 71.54 -50.46
CA ALA A 1118 18.08 72.11 -50.56
C ALA A 1118 18.84 71.52 -51.75
N LYS A 1119 19.38 72.39 -52.60
CA LYS A 1119 20.21 72.05 -53.76
C LYS A 1119 21.69 71.93 -53.36
N TRP A 1120 22.46 71.09 -54.05
CA TRP A 1120 23.93 71.05 -53.91
C TRP A 1120 24.65 70.87 -55.23
#